data_AF-A0AA91T3C3-F1
#
_entry.id   AF-A0AA91T3C3-F1
#
_cell.length_a   1.000
_cell.length_b   1.000
_cell.length_c   1.000
_cell.angle_alpha   90.00
_cell.angle_beta   90.00
_cell.angle_gamma   90.00
#
_symmetry.space_group_name_H-M   'P 1'
#
loop_
_entity.id
_entity.type
_entity.pdbx_description
1 polymer ?
#
loop_
_entity_poly.entity_id
_entity_poly.type
_entity_poly.pdbx_seq_one_letter_code
_entity_poly.pdbx_strand_id
1 'polypeptide(L)'
;MFRGVASLARLGNKAFLPTVQRLPVSRGFATSLARTKELTSVPKTYEEEKVIIDEINASLSEKDLSGATRLRNIGISAHIDSGKTTFTERVLFYTGRIKAIHEVRGRDSVGAKMDHMDLEREKGITIQSAATYCSWEKDNKDYHFNLIDTPGHIDFTIEVERALRVLDGAVLVVCAVSGVQSQTVTVDRQMRRYNVPRVTFINKMDRMGADPFRAIEQINLKLRTPAAAIQVPIGAEADLKGVVNIIDRVAIYNEGSQGEELRITEEIPENLVDLVEEKRALLIETLADVDEEMADLYLEGEEPTVEQIKSAIRRATIGRKFTPVLMGSALANKGVQPVLDAVVDYLPQPNEILNTGLELVGNEEKPTTLVPSSTEPFVGLAFKLEEGKYGQLTYIRVYQGKLKKGAYMNHVKTGKKVKVSRLVRMHSNEMEDVEEVGAGEICATFGIDCASGDTFIGHNADKQIAMSSMFVPDAVISLSIEPKTKDSGNFSKAMNRFQKEDPTFRVRFDPESKETVISGMGELHLEIYVERMKREYGVECVTGKPQVAYRETITVPAEFDYTHKKQSGGAGQFGRVIGEFKPIEGENKFTQHVVGGKISEKYLFACQKGFEDSLEKGPMIGHKVLGVHMHINDGQSHMVDSSELSFRLATHGAFKQAFMKANPVILEPVMSVEVSAPNEFQGPVVGLINKLGGMIMETVNGQDEFTVNAECTLNSMFGFSTSLRACTQGKGEFSLEFLKYAQTSPQLQKQLIEEAQKKKK
;
A
#
# COMPACT_ATOMS: atom_id res chain seq x y z
N MET A 1 -78.45 8.92 -4.49
CA MET A 1 -79.03 8.89 -5.85
C MET A 1 -78.03 9.54 -6.81
N PHE A 2 -77.63 8.79 -7.84
CA PHE A 2 -77.08 9.17 -9.16
C PHE A 2 -75.95 10.22 -9.23
N ARG A 3 -74.71 9.81 -9.59
CA ARG A 3 -74.16 9.70 -10.98
C ARG A 3 -74.33 11.04 -11.73
N GLY A 4 -73.32 11.74 -12.22
CA GLY A 4 -72.02 11.31 -12.75
C GLY A 4 -71.91 11.70 -14.23
N VAL A 5 -70.68 12.05 -14.65
CA VAL A 5 -70.10 11.93 -16.01
C VAL A 5 -70.07 13.18 -16.91
N ALA A 6 -68.85 13.74 -17.01
CA ALA A 6 -68.06 14.13 -18.22
C ALA A 6 -68.61 15.18 -19.22
N SER A 7 -67.83 15.85 -20.10
CA SER A 7 -66.42 15.70 -20.53
C SER A 7 -65.93 16.94 -21.33
N LEU A 8 -64.59 17.14 -21.41
CA LEU A 8 -63.78 17.71 -22.53
C LEU A 8 -63.84 19.22 -22.92
N ALA A 9 -62.75 19.98 -22.68
CA ALA A 9 -61.57 20.15 -23.58
C ALA A 9 -60.94 21.56 -23.63
N ARG A 10 -59.63 21.58 -23.30
CA ARG A 10 -58.47 22.30 -23.91
C ARG A 10 -58.22 23.83 -23.74
N LEU A 11 -56.95 24.07 -23.35
CA LEU A 11 -55.96 25.10 -23.76
C LEU A 11 -55.70 26.34 -22.86
N GLY A 12 -54.62 26.24 -22.07
CA GLY A 12 -53.46 27.14 -22.06
C GLY A 12 -53.55 28.50 -21.35
N ASN A 13 -52.80 28.73 -20.25
CA ASN A 13 -51.46 29.35 -20.23
C ASN A 13 -51.01 29.78 -18.81
N LYS A 14 -49.74 29.46 -18.51
CA LYS A 14 -48.72 30.13 -17.66
C LYS A 14 -48.95 30.50 -16.17
N ALA A 15 -47.93 30.05 -15.43
CA ALA A 15 -47.23 30.65 -14.27
C ALA A 15 -47.84 30.48 -12.87
N PHE A 16 -47.19 29.65 -12.05
CA PHE A 16 -47.38 29.55 -10.61
C PHE A 16 -46.01 29.66 -9.90
N LEU A 17 -45.88 30.70 -9.08
CA LEU A 17 -45.07 30.71 -7.87
C LEU A 17 -46.05 30.56 -6.69
N PRO A 18 -45.69 29.84 -5.61
CA PRO A 18 -46.02 30.39 -4.30
C PRO A 18 -44.97 30.15 -3.20
N THR A 19 -44.61 31.27 -2.58
CA THR A 19 -44.69 31.60 -1.14
C THR A 19 -44.29 30.56 -0.08
N VAL A 20 -43.25 30.92 0.66
CA VAL A 20 -42.66 30.30 1.86
C VAL A 20 -43.62 30.31 3.06
N GLN A 21 -43.78 29.15 3.72
CA GLN A 21 -44.29 29.03 5.08
C GLN A 21 -43.18 28.52 6.02
N ARG A 22 -42.90 29.27 7.09
CA ARG A 22 -41.98 28.89 8.19
C ARG A 22 -42.65 27.87 9.12
N LEU A 23 -41.91 26.82 9.50
CA LEU A 23 -42.22 25.90 10.60
C LEU A 23 -41.10 25.97 11.68
N PRO A 24 -41.41 25.68 12.96
CA PRO A 24 -40.61 26.11 14.10
C PRO A 24 -39.46 25.16 14.44
N VAL A 25 -38.35 25.74 14.87
CA VAL A 25 -37.16 25.09 15.42
C VAL A 25 -37.40 24.78 16.91
N SER A 26 -37.35 23.51 17.31
CA SER A 26 -36.61 23.02 18.49
C SER A 26 -37.00 21.57 18.83
N ARG A 27 -35.98 20.77 19.21
CA ARG A 27 -35.97 19.36 19.65
C ARG A 27 -35.49 18.36 18.58
N GLY A 28 -34.17 18.30 18.42
CA GLY A 28 -33.52 17.27 17.60
C GLY A 28 -32.00 17.31 17.68
N PHE A 29 -31.39 17.43 18.87
CA PHE A 29 -29.93 17.37 19.00
C PHE A 29 -29.43 16.04 19.59
N ALA A 30 -30.27 15.28 20.30
CA ALA A 30 -29.84 14.01 20.91
C ALA A 30 -30.02 12.78 20.00
N THR A 31 -30.79 12.88 18.92
CA THR A 31 -31.17 11.74 18.06
C THR A 31 -30.37 11.63 16.75
N SER A 32 -29.55 12.61 16.36
CA SER A 32 -28.68 12.48 15.18
C SER A 32 -27.35 11.77 15.48
N LEU A 33 -26.78 11.96 16.68
CA LEU A 33 -25.52 11.35 17.13
C LEU A 33 -25.51 9.81 17.10
N ALA A 34 -26.67 9.16 17.26
CA ALA A 34 -26.77 7.71 17.21
C ALA A 34 -26.76 7.15 15.78
N ARG A 35 -27.10 7.94 14.77
CA ARG A 35 -27.11 7.51 13.36
C ARG A 35 -25.74 7.60 12.68
N THR A 36 -24.83 8.44 13.19
CA THR A 36 -23.51 8.66 12.59
C THR A 36 -22.50 7.54 12.85
N LYS A 37 -22.71 6.71 13.89
CA LYS A 37 -21.76 5.62 14.23
C LYS A 37 -21.95 4.35 13.40
N GLU A 38 -23.08 4.15 12.75
CA GLU A 38 -23.38 2.95 11.95
C GLU A 38 -23.40 3.30 10.46
N LEU A 39 -22.32 2.95 9.74
CA LEU A 39 -22.29 3.06 8.29
C LEU A 39 -23.02 1.85 7.69
N THR A 40 -23.98 2.10 6.79
CA THR A 40 -24.56 1.04 5.95
C THR A 40 -23.55 0.52 4.91
N SER A 41 -22.59 1.35 4.51
CA SER A 41 -21.48 1.02 3.61
C SER A 41 -20.34 2.03 3.76
N VAL A 42 -19.10 1.63 3.48
CA VAL A 42 -17.95 2.56 3.43
C VAL A 42 -18.17 3.56 2.28
N PRO A 43 -17.99 4.88 2.52
CA PRO A 43 -18.13 5.88 1.47
C PRO A 43 -17.13 5.64 0.33
N LYS A 44 -17.55 5.92 -0.90
CA LYS A 44 -16.78 5.62 -2.11
C LYS A 44 -16.16 6.86 -2.76
N THR A 45 -16.65 8.04 -2.40
CA THR A 45 -16.24 9.32 -2.96
C THR A 45 -15.81 10.28 -1.86
N TYR A 46 -14.94 11.24 -2.20
CA TYR A 46 -14.50 12.25 -1.25
C TYR A 46 -15.67 13.14 -0.79
N GLU A 47 -16.64 13.41 -1.66
CA GLU A 47 -17.81 14.22 -1.34
C GLU A 47 -18.66 13.57 -0.23
N GLU A 48 -18.84 12.25 -0.27
CA GLU A 48 -19.49 11.49 0.80
C GLU A 48 -18.66 11.51 2.09
N GLU A 49 -17.34 11.34 1.99
CA GLU A 49 -16.43 11.41 3.15
C GLU A 49 -16.48 12.79 3.81
N LYS A 50 -16.47 13.86 3.02
CA LYS A 50 -16.45 15.26 3.50
C LYS A 50 -17.67 15.59 4.36
N VAL A 51 -18.86 15.16 3.97
CA VAL A 51 -20.08 15.36 4.77
C VAL A 51 -19.94 14.74 6.16
N ILE A 52 -19.40 13.52 6.23
CA ILE A 52 -19.18 12.81 7.50
C ILE A 52 -18.09 13.52 8.32
N ILE A 53 -17.00 13.94 7.67
CA ILE A 53 -15.91 14.67 8.31
C ILE A 53 -16.40 15.99 8.91
N ASP A 54 -17.24 16.74 8.20
CA ASP A 54 -17.81 18.01 8.68
C ASP A 54 -18.70 17.80 9.91
N GLU A 55 -19.53 16.74 9.91
CA GLU A 55 -20.33 16.35 11.08
C GLU A 55 -19.45 15.94 12.27
N ILE A 56 -18.38 15.18 12.02
CA ILE A 56 -17.42 14.79 13.06
C ILE A 56 -16.73 16.02 13.63
N ASN A 57 -16.23 16.92 12.79
CA ASN A 57 -15.53 18.14 13.21
C ASN A 57 -16.43 19.06 14.04
N ALA A 58 -17.72 19.14 13.71
CA ALA A 58 -18.70 19.88 14.52
C ALA A 58 -18.92 19.29 15.92
N SER A 59 -18.59 18.00 16.12
CA SER A 59 -18.70 17.31 17.42
C SER A 59 -17.43 17.35 18.27
N LEU A 60 -16.28 17.72 17.69
CA LEU A 60 -14.99 17.74 18.38
C LEU A 60 -14.90 18.91 19.37
N SER A 61 -14.20 18.69 20.49
CA SER A 61 -13.90 19.76 21.43
C SER A 61 -12.83 20.71 20.86
N GLU A 62 -12.81 21.97 21.30
CA GLU A 62 -11.77 22.94 20.90
C GLU A 62 -10.35 22.44 21.19
N LYS A 63 -10.18 21.66 22.28
CA LYS A 63 -8.90 21.04 22.63
C LYS A 63 -8.49 19.96 21.62
N ASP A 64 -9.42 19.14 21.16
CA ASP A 64 -9.14 18.11 20.15
C ASP A 64 -8.80 18.76 18.80
N LEU A 65 -9.55 19.79 18.39
CA LEU A 65 -9.30 20.55 17.16
C LEU A 65 -7.93 21.24 17.16
N SER A 66 -7.61 21.95 18.24
CA SER A 66 -6.33 22.66 18.36
C SER A 66 -5.12 21.72 18.38
N GLY A 67 -5.26 20.53 18.99
CA GLY A 67 -4.24 19.48 18.97
C GLY A 67 -4.03 18.90 17.57
N ALA A 68 -5.12 18.56 16.87
CA ALA A 68 -5.06 18.01 15.52
C ALA A 68 -4.46 19.00 14.51
N THR A 69 -4.74 20.30 14.67
CA THR A 69 -4.31 21.32 13.70
C THR A 69 -2.80 21.39 13.51
N ARG A 70 -2.05 21.09 14.57
CA ARG A 70 -0.59 21.13 14.58
C ARG A 70 0.04 19.82 14.13
N LEU A 71 -0.70 18.73 14.01
CA LEU A 71 -0.15 17.41 13.71
C LEU A 71 -0.19 17.12 12.21
N ARG A 72 0.87 16.52 11.69
CA ARG A 72 0.92 15.91 10.35
C ARG A 72 1.53 14.52 10.45
N ASN A 73 0.78 13.50 10.02
CA ASN A 73 1.30 12.14 9.89
C ASN A 73 1.67 11.91 8.42
N ILE A 74 2.97 12.00 8.11
CA ILE A 74 3.46 12.00 6.74
C ILE A 74 4.41 10.84 6.44
N GLY A 75 4.21 10.21 5.28
CA GLY A 75 5.17 9.27 4.73
C GLY A 75 6.00 9.89 3.64
N ILE A 76 7.27 9.47 3.52
CA ILE A 76 8.06 9.75 2.32
C ILE A 76 8.14 8.46 1.52
N SER A 77 7.64 8.50 0.29
CA SER A 77 7.65 7.36 -0.63
C SER A 77 8.23 7.76 -1.97
N ALA A 78 9.01 6.87 -2.57
CA ALA A 78 9.72 7.13 -3.81
C ALA A 78 10.11 5.83 -4.51
N HIS A 79 10.50 5.95 -5.78
CA HIS A 79 11.23 4.88 -6.47
C HIS A 79 12.65 4.72 -5.88
N ILE A 80 13.28 3.56 -6.12
CA ILE A 80 14.68 3.31 -5.76
C ILE A 80 15.58 4.42 -6.35
N ASP A 81 16.58 4.83 -5.58
CA ASP A 81 17.50 5.92 -5.94
C ASP A 81 16.78 7.22 -6.40
N SER A 82 15.58 7.53 -5.90
CA SER A 82 14.99 8.87 -6.09
C SER A 82 15.49 9.90 -5.05
N GLY A 83 16.40 9.49 -4.17
CA GLY A 83 16.96 10.33 -3.11
C GLY A 83 16.03 10.51 -1.91
N LYS A 84 15.13 9.55 -1.66
CA LYS A 84 14.18 9.53 -0.53
C LYS A 84 14.89 9.67 0.82
N THR A 85 15.83 8.79 1.15
CA THR A 85 16.57 8.82 2.42
C THR A 85 17.39 10.11 2.55
N THR A 86 17.97 10.60 1.45
CA THR A 86 18.67 11.90 1.42
C THR A 86 17.71 13.05 1.74
N PHE A 87 16.50 13.04 1.17
CA PHE A 87 15.48 14.03 1.50
C PHE A 87 15.06 13.93 2.97
N THR A 88 14.76 12.73 3.48
CA THR A 88 14.44 12.48 4.91
C THR A 88 15.51 13.07 5.84
N GLU A 89 16.80 12.85 5.53
CA GLU A 89 17.89 13.44 6.30
C GLU A 89 17.86 14.97 6.33
N ARG A 90 17.62 15.62 5.18
CA ARG A 90 17.50 17.09 5.12
C ARG A 90 16.29 17.58 5.91
N VAL A 91 15.17 16.87 5.89
CA VAL A 91 14.02 17.17 6.75
C VAL A 91 14.42 17.13 8.23
N LEU A 92 15.15 16.10 8.66
CA LEU A 92 15.62 16.00 10.05
C LEU A 92 16.62 17.10 10.41
N PHE A 93 17.44 17.54 9.46
CA PHE A 93 18.41 18.61 9.69
C PHE A 93 17.72 19.96 9.86
N TYR A 94 16.86 20.34 8.91
CA TYR A 94 16.15 21.62 8.96
C TYR A 94 15.14 21.72 10.11
N THR A 95 14.62 20.60 10.59
CA THR A 95 13.79 20.54 11.81
C THR A 95 14.61 20.50 13.10
N GLY A 96 15.95 20.66 13.03
CA GLY A 96 16.86 20.71 14.18
C GLY A 96 17.09 19.36 14.87
N ARG A 97 16.69 18.24 14.28
CA ARG A 97 16.79 16.90 14.87
C ARG A 97 18.15 16.24 14.68
N ILE A 98 18.88 16.60 13.62
CA ILE A 98 20.27 16.21 13.42
C ILE A 98 21.15 17.45 13.31
N LYS A 99 22.35 17.40 13.91
CA LYS A 99 23.30 18.52 13.92
C LYS A 99 24.23 18.55 12.69
N ALA A 100 24.32 17.43 11.98
CA ALA A 100 25.17 17.25 10.81
C ALA A 100 24.53 16.22 9.89
N ILE A 101 24.77 16.37 8.59
CA ILE A 101 24.12 15.58 7.55
C ILE A 101 25.12 14.58 6.99
N HIS A 102 24.69 13.34 6.77
CA HIS A 102 25.57 12.24 6.38
C HIS A 102 25.03 11.53 5.14
N GLU A 103 25.83 11.40 4.10
CA GLU A 103 25.36 10.76 2.86
C GLU A 103 25.24 9.23 3.01
N VAL A 104 24.20 8.66 2.38
CA VAL A 104 23.94 7.20 2.33
C VAL A 104 25.13 6.43 1.76
N ARG A 105 25.83 6.99 0.77
CA ARG A 105 27.05 6.43 0.16
C ARG A 105 28.26 7.36 0.32
N GLY A 106 28.33 8.09 1.43
CA GLY A 106 29.43 9.02 1.72
C GLY A 106 30.75 8.30 2.05
N ARG A 107 31.88 8.99 1.88
CA ARG A 107 33.22 8.48 2.26
C ARG A 107 33.40 8.29 3.76
N ASP A 108 32.49 8.85 4.55
CA ASP A 108 32.69 9.05 6.00
C ASP A 108 32.38 7.80 6.84
N SER A 109 31.96 6.68 6.24
CA SER A 109 31.63 5.41 6.93
C SER A 109 30.54 5.49 8.02
N VAL A 110 30.00 6.68 8.32
CA VAL A 110 28.93 6.90 9.30
C VAL A 110 27.56 6.51 8.74
N GLY A 111 27.30 6.79 7.45
CA GLY A 111 26.03 6.52 6.76
C GLY A 111 24.88 7.41 7.24
N ALA A 112 23.72 7.31 6.56
CA ALA A 112 22.54 8.07 6.94
C ALA A 112 21.96 7.60 8.30
N LYS A 113 21.47 8.52 9.13
CA LYS A 113 20.95 8.24 10.48
C LYS A 113 19.70 7.36 10.46
N MET A 114 18.93 7.42 9.37
CA MET A 114 17.69 6.66 9.21
C MET A 114 17.91 5.18 8.86
N ASP A 115 19.08 4.85 8.29
CA ASP A 115 19.48 3.47 8.02
C ASP A 115 20.19 2.92 9.27
N HIS A 116 19.40 2.37 10.19
CA HIS A 116 19.88 1.86 11.48
C HIS A 116 20.52 0.48 11.34
N MET A 117 20.11 -0.32 10.35
CA MET A 117 20.69 -1.65 10.14
C MET A 117 22.01 -1.56 9.38
N ASP A 118 23.02 -2.33 9.83
CA ASP A 118 24.29 -2.46 9.11
C ASP A 118 24.09 -2.92 7.64
N LEU A 119 23.04 -3.73 7.41
CA LEU A 119 22.63 -4.20 6.07
C LEU A 119 22.11 -3.08 5.17
N GLU A 120 21.35 -2.12 5.72
CA GLU A 120 20.83 -0.98 4.96
C GLU A 120 21.98 -0.10 4.47
N ARG A 121 22.98 0.14 5.33
CA ARG A 121 24.20 0.91 4.98
C ARG A 121 25.06 0.19 3.95
N GLU A 122 25.23 -1.12 4.07
CA GLU A 122 26.05 -1.93 3.16
C GLU A 122 25.43 -2.00 1.75
N LYS A 123 24.10 -2.20 1.67
CA LYS A 123 23.38 -2.30 0.39
C LYS A 123 22.95 -0.92 -0.16
N GLY A 124 22.96 0.12 0.68
CA GLY A 124 22.53 1.48 0.33
C GLY A 124 21.04 1.59 0.01
N ILE A 125 20.19 0.82 0.71
CA ILE A 125 18.73 0.80 0.55
C ILE A 125 18.05 0.78 1.92
N THR A 126 16.87 1.40 2.02
CA THR A 126 16.01 1.28 3.21
C THR A 126 15.25 -0.04 3.17
N ILE A 127 15.34 -0.83 4.23
CA ILE A 127 14.73 -2.16 4.36
C ILE A 127 13.50 -2.10 5.27
N GLN A 128 13.63 -1.46 6.44
CA GLN A 128 12.52 -1.28 7.37
C GLN A 128 12.06 0.18 7.39
N SER A 129 10.76 0.39 7.62
CA SER A 129 10.25 1.75 7.73
C SER A 129 10.76 2.43 9.00
N ALA A 130 11.42 3.58 8.90
CA ALA A 130 11.87 4.34 10.06
C ALA A 130 10.82 5.39 10.46
N ALA A 131 10.40 5.38 11.73
CA ALA A 131 9.43 6.35 12.25
C ALA A 131 10.15 7.36 13.15
N THR A 132 10.01 8.66 12.87
CA THR A 132 10.65 9.74 13.65
C THR A 132 9.70 10.91 13.84
N TYR A 133 9.76 11.51 15.02
CA TYR A 133 9.05 12.75 15.34
C TYR A 133 9.95 13.97 15.08
N CYS A 134 9.45 14.95 14.33
CA CYS A 134 10.09 16.25 14.15
C CYS A 134 9.14 17.44 14.34
N SER A 135 9.71 18.63 14.58
CA SER A 135 8.94 19.87 14.73
C SER A 135 9.36 20.85 13.64
N TRP A 136 8.39 21.49 13.00
CA TRP A 136 8.62 22.49 11.97
C TRP A 136 7.94 23.80 12.37
N GLU A 137 8.69 24.88 12.42
CA GLU A 137 8.15 26.21 12.69
C GLU A 137 7.77 26.87 11.37
N LYS A 138 6.53 27.35 11.29
CA LYS A 138 6.04 28.13 10.16
C LYS A 138 5.11 29.23 10.66
N ASP A 139 5.29 30.46 10.18
CA ASP A 139 4.48 31.63 10.57
C ASP A 139 4.38 31.83 12.10
N ASN A 140 5.50 31.62 12.82
CA ASN A 140 5.58 31.61 14.29
C ASN A 140 4.68 30.57 14.99
N LYS A 141 4.35 29.48 14.29
CA LYS A 141 3.59 28.34 14.83
C LYS A 141 4.38 27.06 14.67
N ASP A 142 4.44 26.28 15.74
CA ASP A 142 5.04 24.95 15.71
C ASP A 142 4.04 23.91 15.20
N TYR A 143 4.47 23.17 14.19
CA TYR A 143 3.84 21.97 13.67
C TYR A 143 4.66 20.74 14.05
N HIS A 144 3.97 19.62 14.22
CA HIS A 144 4.53 18.35 14.67
C HIS A 144 4.35 17.31 13.57
N PHE A 145 5.46 16.80 13.05
CA PHE A 145 5.48 15.82 11.98
C PHE A 145 5.83 14.46 12.55
N ASN A 146 4.93 13.49 12.37
CA ASN A 146 5.24 12.08 12.50
C ASN A 146 5.66 11.59 11.12
N LEU A 147 6.97 11.47 10.92
CA LEU A 147 7.58 11.08 9.66
C LEU A 147 7.78 9.57 9.63
N ILE A 148 7.27 8.91 8.58
CA ILE A 148 7.57 7.52 8.29
C ILE A 148 8.31 7.44 6.96
N ASP A 149 9.59 7.04 7.03
CA ASP A 149 10.40 6.82 5.85
C ASP A 149 10.13 5.40 5.32
N THR A 150 9.56 5.27 4.13
CA THR A 150 9.06 3.98 3.59
C THR A 150 10.07 3.35 2.62
N PRO A 151 10.34 2.04 2.65
CA PRO A 151 11.24 1.41 1.68
C PRO A 151 10.85 1.71 0.23
N GLY A 152 11.83 2.05 -0.61
CA GLY A 152 11.58 2.26 -2.05
C GLY A 152 11.63 0.98 -2.88
N HIS A 153 12.07 -0.13 -2.29
CA HIS A 153 12.31 -1.39 -3.00
C HIS A 153 11.10 -2.33 -2.92
N ILE A 154 10.78 -2.97 -4.04
CA ILE A 154 9.60 -3.82 -4.22
C ILE A 154 9.58 -5.07 -3.33
N ASP A 155 10.74 -5.67 -3.06
CA ASP A 155 10.85 -6.77 -2.08
C ASP A 155 10.29 -6.41 -0.69
N PHE A 156 10.23 -5.11 -0.34
CA PHE A 156 9.69 -4.60 0.92
C PHE A 156 8.34 -3.88 0.73
N THR A 157 7.57 -4.25 -0.30
CA THR A 157 6.24 -3.68 -0.58
C THR A 157 5.32 -3.68 0.64
N ILE A 158 5.40 -4.71 1.49
CA ILE A 158 4.57 -4.83 2.70
C ILE A 158 4.87 -3.74 3.74
N GLU A 159 6.11 -3.28 3.84
CA GLU A 159 6.50 -2.16 4.69
C GLU A 159 5.86 -0.85 4.19
N VAL A 160 5.76 -0.68 2.86
CA VAL A 160 5.08 0.46 2.25
C VAL A 160 3.56 0.39 2.49
N GLU A 161 2.92 -0.77 2.28
CA GLU A 161 1.49 -0.97 2.56
C GLU A 161 1.14 -0.62 4.01
N ARG A 162 2.02 -1.03 4.94
CA ARG A 162 1.91 -0.78 6.37
C ARG A 162 2.04 0.68 6.73
N ALA A 163 3.05 1.35 6.18
CA ALA A 163 3.23 2.77 6.41
C ALA A 163 2.03 3.54 5.87
N LEU A 164 1.65 3.33 4.60
CA LEU A 164 0.55 4.07 3.97
C LEU A 164 -0.79 3.91 4.69
N ARG A 165 -1.07 2.75 5.29
CA ARG A 165 -2.29 2.55 6.09
C ARG A 165 -2.38 3.46 7.33
N VAL A 166 -1.24 3.89 7.83
CA VAL A 166 -1.04 4.60 9.11
C VAL A 166 -0.79 6.10 8.89
N LEU A 167 -0.67 6.53 7.65
CA LEU A 167 -0.38 7.90 7.31
C LEU A 167 -1.65 8.67 6.96
N ASP A 168 -1.59 9.98 7.14
CA ASP A 168 -2.64 10.91 6.70
C ASP A 168 -2.26 11.56 5.37
N GLY A 169 -0.97 11.80 5.14
CA GLY A 169 -0.49 12.30 3.87
C GLY A 169 0.82 11.65 3.47
N ALA A 170 1.23 11.85 2.22
CA ALA A 170 2.53 11.40 1.75
C ALA A 170 3.23 12.45 0.88
N VAL A 171 4.56 12.42 0.91
CA VAL A 171 5.42 13.11 -0.06
C VAL A 171 5.89 12.07 -1.06
N LEU A 172 5.44 12.20 -2.31
CA LEU A 172 5.88 11.36 -3.42
C LEU A 172 7.12 12.00 -4.05
N VAL A 173 8.28 11.38 -3.86
CA VAL A 173 9.55 11.86 -4.43
C VAL A 173 9.78 11.23 -5.80
N VAL A 174 10.01 12.08 -6.81
CA VAL A 174 10.23 11.70 -8.21
C VAL A 174 11.58 12.27 -8.67
N CYS A 175 12.34 11.51 -9.45
CA CYS A 175 13.62 11.98 -10.00
C CYS A 175 13.40 12.91 -11.19
N ALA A 176 14.05 14.08 -11.24
CA ALA A 176 13.99 15.02 -12.36
C ALA A 176 14.52 14.45 -13.68
N VAL A 177 15.44 13.47 -13.61
CA VAL A 177 16.07 12.86 -14.79
C VAL A 177 15.29 11.64 -15.30
N SER A 178 14.85 10.77 -14.39
CA SER A 178 14.17 9.51 -14.74
C SER A 178 12.65 9.67 -14.89
N GLY A 179 12.06 10.66 -14.20
CA GLY A 179 10.63 10.88 -14.19
C GLY A 179 9.85 9.74 -13.51
N VAL A 180 8.69 9.39 -14.05
CA VAL A 180 7.80 8.34 -13.52
C VAL A 180 8.20 6.97 -14.05
N GLN A 181 8.56 6.09 -13.13
CA GLN A 181 9.02 4.71 -13.36
C GLN A 181 7.94 3.69 -12.94
N SER A 182 8.12 2.41 -13.27
CA SER A 182 7.14 1.35 -12.95
C SER A 182 6.77 1.31 -11.47
N GLN A 183 7.76 1.33 -10.56
CA GLN A 183 7.47 1.30 -9.13
C GLN A 183 6.81 2.59 -8.63
N THR A 184 7.02 3.74 -9.29
CA THR A 184 6.28 4.97 -8.96
C THR A 184 4.77 4.75 -9.19
N VAL A 185 4.40 4.01 -10.23
CA VAL A 185 3.01 3.62 -10.50
C VAL A 185 2.49 2.65 -9.43
N THR A 186 3.31 1.71 -8.97
CA THR A 186 2.94 0.80 -7.87
C THR A 186 2.69 1.57 -6.58
N VAL A 187 3.60 2.47 -6.19
CA VAL A 187 3.46 3.34 -5.02
C VAL A 187 2.21 4.22 -5.14
N ASP A 188 1.95 4.78 -6.33
CA ASP A 188 0.71 5.51 -6.60
C ASP A 188 -0.54 4.64 -6.37
N ARG A 189 -0.54 3.42 -6.91
CA ARG A 189 -1.65 2.47 -6.73
C ARG A 189 -1.88 2.13 -5.25
N GLN A 190 -0.81 2.02 -4.46
CA GLN A 190 -0.90 1.79 -3.02
C GLN A 190 -1.47 3.00 -2.28
N MET A 191 -0.99 4.21 -2.61
CA MET A 191 -1.54 5.45 -2.05
C MET A 191 -3.04 5.58 -2.36
N ARG A 192 -3.45 5.31 -3.61
CA ARG A 192 -4.85 5.29 -4.04
C ARG A 192 -5.68 4.24 -3.29
N ARG A 193 -5.13 3.05 -3.03
CA ARG A 193 -5.82 1.98 -2.27
C ARG A 193 -6.17 2.41 -0.84
N TYR A 194 -5.27 3.15 -0.19
CA TYR A 194 -5.48 3.64 1.18
C TYR A 194 -5.99 5.09 1.23
N ASN A 195 -6.39 5.65 0.09
CA ASN A 195 -6.93 7.01 0.02
C ASN A 195 -5.98 8.07 0.61
N VAL A 196 -4.67 7.92 0.43
CA VAL A 196 -3.66 8.83 1.00
C VAL A 196 -3.44 10.00 0.04
N PRO A 197 -3.80 11.25 0.42
CA PRO A 197 -3.45 12.44 -0.35
C PRO A 197 -1.94 12.69 -0.32
N ARG A 198 -1.45 13.36 -1.36
CA ARG A 198 -0.01 13.52 -1.55
C ARG A 198 0.40 14.84 -2.15
N VAL A 199 1.63 15.21 -1.85
CA VAL A 199 2.39 16.28 -2.48
C VAL A 199 3.54 15.64 -3.25
N THR A 200 3.86 16.15 -4.44
CA THR A 200 4.96 15.63 -5.24
C THR A 200 6.20 16.51 -5.09
N PHE A 201 7.35 15.89 -4.86
CA PHE A 201 8.65 16.56 -4.86
C PHE A 201 9.54 16.00 -5.98
N ILE A 202 9.86 16.83 -6.95
CA ILE A 202 10.85 16.51 -8.00
C ILE A 202 12.24 16.79 -7.45
N ASN A 203 12.98 15.72 -7.19
CA ASN A 203 14.31 15.73 -6.61
C ASN A 203 15.40 15.55 -7.68
N LYS A 204 16.67 15.72 -7.28
CA LYS A 204 17.86 15.56 -8.13
C LYS A 204 17.93 16.58 -9.28
N MET A 205 17.42 17.80 -9.05
CA MET A 205 17.50 18.93 -9.99
C MET A 205 18.94 19.41 -10.27
N ASP A 206 19.91 18.93 -9.50
CA ASP A 206 21.34 19.17 -9.64
C ASP A 206 22.03 18.30 -10.70
N ARG A 207 21.34 17.25 -11.18
CA ARG A 207 21.89 16.33 -12.19
C ARG A 207 21.75 16.88 -13.60
N MET A 208 22.69 16.51 -14.46
CA MET A 208 22.61 16.83 -15.89
C MET A 208 21.37 16.22 -16.53
N GLY A 209 20.70 17.00 -17.39
CA GLY A 209 19.45 16.57 -18.04
C GLY A 209 18.23 16.55 -17.12
N ALA A 210 18.29 17.23 -15.96
CA ALA A 210 17.14 17.42 -15.09
C ALA A 210 16.06 18.26 -15.79
N ASP A 211 14.87 17.68 -15.94
CA ASP A 211 13.71 18.35 -16.54
C ASP A 211 12.47 18.12 -15.66
N PRO A 212 12.11 19.10 -14.80
CA PRO A 212 10.98 18.96 -13.91
C PRO A 212 9.65 18.98 -14.66
N PHE A 213 9.55 19.70 -15.78
CA PHE A 213 8.29 19.85 -16.51
C PHE A 213 7.92 18.56 -17.25
N ARG A 214 8.91 17.87 -17.83
CA ARG A 214 8.72 16.52 -18.38
C ARG A 214 8.27 15.52 -17.31
N ALA A 215 8.81 15.59 -16.10
CA ALA A 215 8.36 14.73 -15.00
C ALA A 215 6.90 15.01 -14.61
N ILE A 216 6.45 16.28 -14.63
CA ILE A 216 5.04 16.66 -14.40
C ILE A 216 4.13 16.09 -15.51
N GLU A 217 4.53 16.19 -16.77
CA GLU A 217 3.78 15.59 -17.88
C GLU A 217 3.64 14.07 -17.72
N GLN A 218 4.72 13.39 -17.33
CA GLN A 218 4.67 11.96 -17.07
C GLN A 218 3.76 11.59 -15.89
N ILE A 219 3.69 12.42 -14.85
CA ILE A 219 2.72 12.23 -13.75
C ILE A 219 1.29 12.30 -14.29
N ASN A 220 0.97 13.33 -15.07
CA ASN A 220 -0.35 13.50 -15.67
C ASN A 220 -0.72 12.32 -16.59
N LEU A 221 0.20 11.86 -17.44
CA LEU A 221 -0.05 10.80 -18.42
C LEU A 221 -0.03 9.39 -17.83
N LYS A 222 1.02 9.04 -17.07
CA LYS A 222 1.23 7.67 -16.55
C LYS A 222 0.44 7.42 -15.27
N LEU A 223 0.48 8.37 -14.32
CA LEU A 223 -0.26 8.22 -13.06
C LEU A 223 -1.73 8.61 -13.22
N ARG A 224 -2.12 9.33 -14.27
CA ARG A 224 -3.51 9.81 -14.47
C ARG A 224 -4.01 10.58 -13.24
N THR A 225 -3.16 11.46 -12.74
CA THR A 225 -3.48 12.40 -11.66
C THR A 225 -3.15 13.80 -12.16
N PRO A 226 -4.13 14.73 -12.19
CA PRO A 226 -3.88 16.14 -12.45
C PRO A 226 -2.77 16.67 -11.54
N ALA A 227 -1.70 17.17 -12.14
CA ALA A 227 -0.53 17.67 -11.45
C ALA A 227 -0.01 18.93 -12.14
N ALA A 228 0.26 19.97 -11.36
CA ALA A 228 0.84 21.21 -11.85
C ALA A 228 1.95 21.70 -10.93
N ALA A 229 2.92 22.40 -11.52
CA ALA A 229 3.99 23.04 -10.78
C ALA A 229 3.41 24.17 -9.92
N ILE A 230 3.84 24.27 -8.67
CA ILE A 230 3.63 25.46 -7.83
C ILE A 230 4.92 26.29 -7.69
N GLN A 231 5.99 25.86 -8.36
CA GLN A 231 7.30 26.46 -8.33
C GLN A 231 7.96 26.43 -9.71
N VAL A 232 8.92 27.33 -9.93
CA VAL A 232 9.82 27.33 -11.09
C VAL A 232 11.26 27.35 -10.58
N PRO A 233 12.21 26.57 -11.13
CA PRO A 233 13.56 26.51 -10.59
C PRO A 233 14.37 27.74 -11.02
N ILE A 234 15.21 28.26 -10.13
CA ILE A 234 16.15 29.34 -10.44
C ILE A 234 17.50 28.71 -10.79
N GLY A 235 17.77 28.61 -12.09
CA GLY A 235 18.91 27.85 -12.62
C GLY A 235 18.59 26.37 -12.80
N ALA A 236 19.56 25.62 -13.29
CA ALA A 236 19.44 24.18 -13.52
C ALA A 236 20.77 23.50 -13.19
N GLU A 237 20.73 22.20 -12.91
CA GLU A 237 21.92 21.38 -12.68
C GLU A 237 22.81 21.99 -11.57
N ALA A 238 24.11 22.16 -11.82
CA ALA A 238 25.05 22.75 -10.87
C ALA A 238 24.76 24.24 -10.55
N ASP A 239 24.05 24.94 -11.43
CA ASP A 239 23.70 26.36 -11.26
C ASP A 239 22.35 26.57 -10.53
N LEU A 240 21.75 25.51 -9.99
CA LEU A 240 20.52 25.60 -9.21
C LEU A 240 20.75 26.39 -7.91
N LYS A 241 20.11 27.56 -7.82
CA LYS A 241 20.25 28.49 -6.69
C LYS A 241 19.05 28.51 -5.74
N GLY A 242 17.87 28.12 -6.23
CA GLY A 242 16.63 28.23 -5.49
C GLY A 242 15.41 27.98 -6.37
N VAL A 243 14.25 28.45 -5.92
CA VAL A 243 12.96 28.29 -6.60
C VAL A 243 12.13 29.58 -6.51
N VAL A 244 11.34 29.87 -7.53
CA VAL A 244 10.30 30.90 -7.51
C VAL A 244 8.99 30.23 -7.12
N ASN A 245 8.35 30.69 -6.04
CA ASN A 245 6.98 30.33 -5.71
C ASN A 245 6.03 31.13 -6.61
N ILE A 246 5.30 30.44 -7.49
CA ILE A 246 4.44 31.10 -8.49
C ILE A 246 3.11 31.58 -7.91
N ILE A 247 2.72 31.08 -6.74
CA ILE A 247 1.47 31.49 -6.08
C ILE A 247 1.64 32.88 -5.48
N ASP A 248 2.70 33.04 -4.68
CA ASP A 248 3.00 34.30 -4.00
C ASP A 248 3.82 35.27 -4.88
N ARG A 249 4.34 34.80 -6.03
CA ARG A 249 5.27 35.52 -6.92
C ARG A 249 6.55 35.99 -6.21
N VAL A 250 7.16 35.06 -5.47
CA VAL A 250 8.34 35.35 -4.65
C VAL A 250 9.48 34.39 -5.00
N ALA A 251 10.68 34.93 -5.21
CA ALA A 251 11.89 34.16 -5.42
C ALA A 251 12.53 33.77 -4.07
N ILE A 252 12.80 32.49 -3.90
CA ILE A 252 13.40 31.90 -2.71
C ILE A 252 14.78 31.37 -3.08
N TYR A 253 15.82 32.01 -2.56
CA TYR A 253 17.20 31.57 -2.71
C TYR A 253 17.64 30.83 -1.45
N ASN A 254 18.21 29.64 -1.64
CA ASN A 254 18.84 28.90 -0.55
C ASN A 254 20.31 29.33 -0.47
N GLU A 255 20.69 30.07 0.57
CA GLU A 255 22.05 30.53 0.86
C GLU A 255 22.64 29.77 2.06
N GLY A 256 23.94 29.95 2.31
CA GLY A 256 24.68 29.19 3.33
C GLY A 256 25.21 27.84 2.84
N SER A 257 26.12 27.24 3.61
CA SER A 257 26.85 26.01 3.24
C SER A 257 25.95 24.78 3.12
N GLN A 258 24.86 24.73 3.88
CA GLN A 258 23.84 23.67 3.84
C GLN A 258 22.44 24.20 3.49
N GLY A 259 22.37 25.37 2.83
CA GLY A 259 21.08 25.96 2.42
C GLY A 259 20.18 26.41 3.57
N GLU A 260 20.77 26.71 4.74
CA GLU A 260 20.07 27.04 6.00
C GLU A 260 19.46 28.45 5.98
N GLU A 261 20.07 29.37 5.22
CA GLU A 261 19.62 30.76 5.15
C GLU A 261 18.73 30.94 3.93
N LEU A 262 17.45 31.24 4.15
CA LEU A 262 16.50 31.53 3.09
C LEU A 262 16.46 33.03 2.81
N ARG A 263 16.92 33.43 1.62
CA ARG A 263 16.73 34.79 1.13
C ARG A 263 15.48 34.84 0.25
N ILE A 264 14.45 35.50 0.77
CA ILE A 264 13.14 35.64 0.13
C ILE A 264 13.04 37.05 -0.46
N THR A 265 12.72 37.17 -1.74
CA THR A 265 12.63 38.46 -2.46
C THR A 265 11.48 38.47 -3.45
N GLU A 266 10.79 39.61 -3.56
CA GLU A 266 9.73 39.83 -4.56
C GLU A 266 10.29 40.06 -5.97
N GLU A 267 11.60 40.32 -6.08
CA GLU A 267 12.28 40.48 -7.38
C GLU A 267 12.52 39.11 -8.04
N ILE A 268 11.68 38.76 -9.01
CA ILE A 268 11.84 37.57 -9.85
C ILE A 268 12.89 37.86 -10.95
N PRO A 269 13.83 36.92 -11.24
CA PRO A 269 14.75 37.06 -12.35
C PRO A 269 14.03 37.33 -13.67
N GLU A 270 14.47 38.34 -14.43
CA GLU A 270 13.80 38.78 -15.68
C GLU A 270 13.58 37.64 -16.67
N ASN A 271 14.52 36.71 -16.76
CA ASN A 271 14.45 35.55 -17.65
C ASN A 271 13.41 34.49 -17.23
N LEU A 272 12.82 34.60 -16.05
CA LEU A 272 11.83 33.66 -15.51
C LEU A 272 10.43 34.25 -15.40
N VAL A 273 10.26 35.58 -15.55
CA VAL A 273 8.95 36.24 -15.37
C VAL A 273 7.88 35.66 -16.30
N ASP A 274 8.18 35.54 -17.60
CA ASP A 274 7.25 34.98 -18.58
C ASP A 274 6.89 33.53 -18.26
N LEU A 275 7.88 32.72 -17.86
CA LEU A 275 7.68 31.33 -17.50
C LEU A 275 6.84 31.18 -16.23
N VAL A 276 7.03 32.06 -15.24
CA VAL A 276 6.24 32.07 -13.99
C VAL A 276 4.77 32.37 -14.28
N GLU A 277 4.48 33.38 -15.10
CA GLU A 277 3.10 33.71 -15.46
C GLU A 277 2.46 32.63 -16.34
N GLU A 278 3.20 32.03 -17.28
CA GLU A 278 2.74 30.87 -18.06
C GLU A 278 2.36 29.69 -17.15
N LYS A 279 3.25 29.31 -16.23
CA LYS A 279 2.97 28.19 -15.31
C LYS A 279 1.90 28.51 -14.29
N ARG A 280 1.76 29.77 -13.87
CA ARG A 280 0.66 30.21 -13.01
C ARG A 280 -0.68 30.11 -13.73
N ALA A 281 -0.76 30.51 -14.99
CA ALA A 281 -1.98 30.36 -15.79
C ALA A 281 -2.36 28.87 -15.95
N LEU A 282 -1.38 28.01 -16.27
CA LEU A 282 -1.60 26.56 -16.36
C LEU A 282 -2.05 25.94 -15.03
N LEU A 283 -1.49 26.40 -13.90
CA LEU A 283 -1.92 25.97 -12.57
C LEU A 283 -3.39 26.33 -12.31
N ILE A 284 -3.80 27.55 -12.64
CA ILE A 284 -5.19 28.01 -12.46
C ILE A 284 -6.15 27.20 -13.35
N GLU A 285 -5.78 26.98 -14.62
CA GLU A 285 -6.56 26.15 -15.55
C GLU A 285 -6.71 24.71 -15.02
N THR A 286 -5.60 24.10 -14.59
CA THR A 286 -5.62 22.74 -14.02
C THR A 286 -6.46 22.65 -12.75
N LEU A 287 -6.45 23.70 -11.91
CA LEU A 287 -7.28 23.76 -10.70
C LEU A 287 -8.77 23.95 -11.03
N ALA A 288 -9.11 24.71 -12.08
CA ALA A 288 -10.47 24.89 -12.54
C ALA A 288 -11.10 23.57 -13.01
N ASP A 289 -10.32 22.63 -13.52
CA ASP A 289 -10.81 21.29 -13.90
C ASP A 289 -11.19 20.40 -12.70
N VAL A 290 -10.72 20.72 -11.49
CA VAL A 290 -10.80 19.82 -10.32
C VAL A 290 -11.44 20.42 -9.06
N ASP A 291 -11.53 21.75 -8.95
CA ASP A 291 -12.14 22.49 -7.83
C ASP A 291 -13.26 23.41 -8.35
N GLU A 292 -14.47 23.25 -7.81
CA GLU A 292 -15.67 23.96 -8.28
C GLU A 292 -15.57 25.49 -8.09
N GLU A 293 -15.02 25.95 -6.96
CA GLU A 293 -14.88 27.40 -6.70
C GLU A 293 -13.87 28.04 -7.67
N MET A 294 -12.80 27.32 -8.03
CA MET A 294 -11.85 27.79 -9.05
C MET A 294 -12.44 27.76 -10.46
N ALA A 295 -13.30 26.78 -10.76
CA ALA A 295 -13.99 26.70 -12.04
C ALA A 295 -14.87 27.93 -12.28
N ASP A 296 -15.63 28.34 -11.27
CA ASP A 296 -16.50 29.53 -11.34
C ASP A 296 -15.68 30.81 -11.59
N LEU A 297 -14.61 31.04 -10.81
CA LEU A 297 -13.71 32.19 -10.98
C LEU A 297 -13.09 32.22 -12.38
N TYR A 298 -12.65 31.07 -12.89
CA TYR A 298 -12.04 30.95 -14.21
C TYR A 298 -13.05 31.25 -15.34
N LEU A 299 -14.28 30.76 -15.24
CA LEU A 299 -15.34 31.00 -16.22
C LEU A 299 -15.80 32.47 -16.25
N GLU A 300 -15.79 33.13 -15.10
CA GLU A 300 -16.11 34.56 -14.98
C GLU A 300 -14.94 35.46 -15.43
N GLY A 301 -13.74 34.89 -15.62
CA GLY A 301 -12.53 35.62 -15.99
C GLY A 301 -11.96 36.46 -14.84
N GLU A 302 -12.28 36.11 -13.60
CA GLU A 302 -11.79 36.78 -12.40
C GLU A 302 -10.42 36.21 -11.98
N GLU A 303 -9.45 37.07 -11.66
CA GLU A 303 -8.16 36.59 -11.14
C GLU A 303 -8.29 36.13 -9.68
N PRO A 304 -7.98 34.86 -9.36
CA PRO A 304 -8.08 34.35 -8.01
C PRO A 304 -6.97 34.94 -7.12
N THR A 305 -7.34 35.25 -5.88
CA THR A 305 -6.40 35.68 -4.83
C THR A 305 -5.47 34.54 -4.40
N VAL A 306 -4.34 34.89 -3.78
CA VAL A 306 -3.37 33.92 -3.22
C VAL A 306 -4.05 32.94 -2.25
N GLU A 307 -4.92 33.44 -1.38
CA GLU A 307 -5.64 32.61 -0.42
C GLU A 307 -6.58 31.62 -1.12
N GLN A 308 -7.33 32.09 -2.13
CA GLN A 308 -8.20 31.21 -2.93
C GLN A 308 -7.42 30.12 -3.64
N ILE A 309 -6.26 30.43 -4.24
CA ILE A 309 -5.39 29.43 -4.88
C ILE A 309 -4.90 28.41 -3.86
N LYS A 310 -4.38 28.86 -2.70
CA LYS A 310 -3.90 27.95 -1.64
C LYS A 310 -5.02 27.05 -1.09
N SER A 311 -6.21 27.62 -0.87
CA SER A 311 -7.38 26.87 -0.42
C SER A 311 -7.84 25.84 -1.47
N ALA A 312 -7.87 26.20 -2.75
CA ALA A 312 -8.23 25.29 -3.83
C ALA A 312 -7.24 24.13 -3.95
N ILE A 313 -5.93 24.41 -3.92
CA ILE A 313 -4.89 23.38 -3.92
C ILE A 313 -5.10 22.43 -2.72
N ARG A 314 -5.32 22.97 -1.52
CA ARG A 314 -5.56 22.14 -0.32
C ARG A 314 -6.79 21.25 -0.48
N ARG A 315 -7.94 21.81 -0.88
CA ARG A 315 -9.18 21.04 -1.10
C ARG A 315 -8.99 19.94 -2.14
N ALA A 316 -8.40 20.27 -3.28
CA ALA A 316 -8.18 19.31 -4.36
C ALA A 316 -7.13 18.24 -3.99
N THR A 317 -6.13 18.59 -3.17
CA THR A 317 -5.11 17.65 -2.66
C THR A 317 -5.71 16.66 -1.67
N ILE A 318 -6.44 17.14 -0.65
CA ILE A 318 -7.13 16.28 0.33
C ILE A 318 -8.19 15.41 -0.38
N GLY A 319 -8.86 15.97 -1.38
CA GLY A 319 -9.79 15.25 -2.25
C GLY A 319 -9.15 14.23 -3.19
N ARG A 320 -7.82 14.12 -3.24
CA ARG A 320 -7.04 13.24 -4.16
C ARG A 320 -7.30 13.51 -5.64
N LYS A 321 -7.81 14.70 -5.99
CA LYS A 321 -8.09 15.12 -7.37
C LYS A 321 -6.91 15.82 -8.02
N PHE A 322 -6.01 16.39 -7.21
CA PHE A 322 -4.84 17.14 -7.65
C PHE A 322 -3.61 16.78 -6.80
N THR A 323 -2.41 16.91 -7.38
CA THR A 323 -1.15 16.85 -6.62
C THR A 323 -0.30 18.08 -6.92
N PRO A 324 0.02 18.93 -5.93
CA PRO A 324 0.92 20.05 -6.15
C PRO A 324 2.35 19.54 -6.32
N VAL A 325 3.05 20.06 -7.32
CA VAL A 325 4.42 19.64 -7.64
C VAL A 325 5.41 20.73 -7.26
N LEU A 326 6.30 20.37 -6.33
CA LEU A 326 7.46 21.14 -5.92
C LEU A 326 8.72 20.56 -6.52
N MET A 327 9.80 21.33 -6.52
CA MET A 327 11.07 20.92 -7.14
C MET A 327 12.27 21.40 -6.36
N GLY A 328 13.37 20.65 -6.43
CA GLY A 328 14.61 20.99 -5.75
C GLY A 328 15.64 19.88 -5.81
N SER A 329 16.69 20.01 -5.00
CA SER A 329 17.71 19.00 -4.82
C SER A 329 18.01 18.83 -3.34
N ALA A 330 17.71 17.63 -2.83
CA ALA A 330 18.07 17.23 -1.48
C ALA A 330 19.59 17.07 -1.30
N LEU A 331 20.34 16.81 -2.38
CA LEU A 331 21.81 16.69 -2.31
C LEU A 331 22.46 18.09 -2.27
N ALA A 332 22.01 19.00 -3.13
CA ALA A 332 22.52 20.36 -3.19
C ALA A 332 21.93 21.30 -2.12
N ASN A 333 21.05 20.79 -1.25
CA ASN A 333 20.39 21.55 -0.18
C ASN A 333 19.53 22.73 -0.71
N LYS A 334 18.82 22.51 -1.82
CA LYS A 334 17.98 23.54 -2.47
C LYS A 334 16.53 23.09 -2.55
N GLY A 335 15.59 23.96 -2.20
CA GLY A 335 14.16 23.71 -2.37
C GLY A 335 13.53 22.68 -1.42
N VAL A 336 14.19 22.30 -0.32
CA VAL A 336 13.64 21.34 0.66
C VAL A 336 12.67 22.01 1.63
N GLN A 337 13.00 23.19 2.16
CA GLN A 337 12.15 23.91 3.12
C GLN A 337 10.77 24.27 2.57
N PRO A 338 10.63 24.73 1.30
CA PRO A 338 9.31 24.93 0.71
C PRO A 338 8.44 23.66 0.65
N VAL A 339 9.04 22.47 0.61
CA VAL A 339 8.31 21.19 0.70
C VAL A 339 7.75 21.00 2.11
N LEU A 340 8.49 21.37 3.15
CA LEU A 340 8.00 21.33 4.53
C LEU A 340 6.84 22.31 4.74
N ASP A 341 6.92 23.49 4.12
CA ASP A 341 5.83 24.46 4.15
C ASP A 341 4.58 23.96 3.40
N ALA A 342 4.78 23.31 2.26
CA ALA A 342 3.70 22.69 1.48
C ALA A 342 3.05 21.50 2.20
N VAL A 343 3.81 20.73 3.00
CA VAL A 343 3.26 19.70 3.88
C VAL A 343 2.29 20.32 4.89
N VAL A 344 2.62 21.48 5.46
CA VAL A 344 1.70 22.17 6.38
C VAL A 344 0.45 22.67 5.64
N ASP A 345 0.64 23.30 4.48
CA ASP A 345 -0.42 24.00 3.74
C ASP A 345 -1.40 23.07 3.03
N TYR A 346 -0.91 21.97 2.45
CA TYR A 346 -1.70 21.18 1.50
C TYR A 346 -1.99 19.76 1.98
N LEU A 347 -1.18 19.19 2.89
CA LEU A 347 -1.48 17.88 3.46
C LEU A 347 -2.46 17.99 4.64
N PRO A 348 -3.28 16.94 4.85
CA PRO A 348 -4.31 16.95 5.86
C PRO A 348 -3.76 16.82 7.28
N GLN A 349 -4.56 17.30 8.21
CA GLN A 349 -4.48 16.99 9.64
C GLN A 349 -5.34 15.74 9.97
N PRO A 350 -5.12 15.07 11.12
CA PRO A 350 -5.77 13.78 11.41
C PRO A 350 -7.31 13.78 11.42
N ASN A 351 -7.93 14.94 11.61
CA ASN A 351 -9.39 15.11 11.62
C ASN A 351 -9.99 15.51 10.25
N GLU A 352 -9.16 15.70 9.23
CA GLU A 352 -9.60 15.95 7.85
C GLU A 352 -9.64 14.67 6.99
N ILE A 353 -9.34 13.52 7.60
CA ILE A 353 -9.42 12.21 6.94
C ILE A 353 -10.42 11.33 7.66
N LEU A 354 -11.28 10.69 6.88
CA LEU A 354 -12.21 9.72 7.41
C LEU A 354 -11.49 8.41 7.70
N ASN A 355 -11.41 8.06 8.98
CA ASN A 355 -10.89 6.78 9.43
C ASN A 355 -12.04 5.82 9.73
N THR A 356 -12.01 4.62 9.13
CA THR A 356 -13.04 3.59 9.35
C THR A 356 -12.46 2.32 9.96
N GLY A 357 -13.26 1.67 10.81
CA GLY A 357 -13.02 0.33 11.35
C GLY A 357 -14.21 -0.62 11.09
N LEU A 358 -14.11 -1.83 11.59
CA LEU A 358 -15.11 -2.89 11.53
C LEU A 358 -15.54 -3.23 12.95
N GLU A 359 -16.80 -2.93 13.29
CA GLU A 359 -17.41 -3.37 14.53
C GLU A 359 -17.77 -4.86 14.43
N LEU A 360 -17.25 -5.64 15.36
CA LEU A 360 -17.45 -7.08 15.45
C LEU A 360 -18.69 -7.36 16.30
N VAL A 361 -19.81 -7.73 15.65
CA VAL A 361 -21.07 -8.08 16.33
C VAL A 361 -21.37 -9.55 16.06
N GLY A 362 -20.97 -10.42 16.97
CA GLY A 362 -21.09 -11.87 16.77
C GLY A 362 -20.17 -12.36 15.65
N ASN A 363 -20.77 -12.87 14.56
CA ASN A 363 -20.04 -13.29 13.34
C ASN A 363 -20.16 -12.27 12.19
N GLU A 364 -20.79 -11.12 12.42
CA GLU A 364 -20.92 -10.07 11.41
C GLU A 364 -19.91 -8.94 11.65
N GLU A 365 -19.35 -8.44 10.56
CA GLU A 365 -18.46 -7.27 10.53
C GLU A 365 -19.22 -6.09 9.95
N LYS A 366 -19.41 -5.04 10.74
CA LYS A 366 -20.13 -3.83 10.30
C LYS A 366 -19.18 -2.64 10.21
N PRO A 367 -19.09 -1.94 9.06
CA PRO A 367 -18.29 -0.73 8.95
C PRO A 367 -18.74 0.33 9.97
N THR A 368 -17.79 0.96 10.65
CA THR A 368 -18.03 2.05 11.60
C THR A 368 -16.99 3.16 11.41
N THR A 369 -17.40 4.40 11.60
CA THR A 369 -16.52 5.57 11.56
C THR A 369 -15.81 5.75 12.89
N LEU A 370 -14.53 6.07 12.85
CA LEU A 370 -13.75 6.43 14.03
C LEU A 370 -13.76 7.95 14.18
N VAL A 371 -13.97 8.42 15.40
CA VAL A 371 -14.02 9.85 15.72
C VAL A 371 -12.75 10.21 16.47
N PRO A 372 -11.89 11.10 15.93
CA PRO A 372 -10.60 11.47 16.55
C PRO A 372 -10.79 12.41 17.75
N SER A 373 -11.68 12.04 18.68
CA SER A 373 -11.87 12.72 19.96
C SER A 373 -11.15 11.99 21.08
N SER A 374 -10.60 12.75 22.02
CA SER A 374 -10.01 12.22 23.24
C SER A 374 -11.02 11.60 24.22
N THR A 375 -12.32 11.85 24.04
CA THR A 375 -13.39 11.36 24.91
C THR A 375 -13.95 10.00 24.50
N GLU A 376 -13.74 9.60 23.25
CA GLU A 376 -14.19 8.31 22.73
C GLU A 376 -13.32 7.15 23.28
N PRO A 377 -13.83 5.90 23.26
CA PRO A 377 -13.05 4.74 23.68
C PRO A 377 -11.80 4.55 22.81
N PHE A 378 -10.68 4.20 23.44
CA PHE A 378 -9.40 4.00 22.75
C PHE A 378 -9.52 2.96 21.62
N VAL A 379 -9.01 3.31 20.43
CA VAL A 379 -8.75 2.37 19.32
C VAL A 379 -7.38 2.71 18.75
N GLY A 380 -6.50 1.71 18.70
CA GLY A 380 -5.16 1.83 18.15
C GLY A 380 -4.76 0.66 17.28
N LEU A 381 -3.98 0.92 16.25
CA LEU A 381 -3.44 -0.08 15.32
C LEU A 381 -1.95 -0.26 15.57
N ALA A 382 -1.51 -1.48 15.89
CA ALA A 382 -0.10 -1.82 15.87
C ALA A 382 0.34 -2.01 14.43
N PHE A 383 1.31 -1.21 13.97
CA PHE A 383 1.77 -1.27 12.59
C PHE A 383 3.20 -1.73 12.49
N LYS A 384 4.12 -1.26 13.35
CA LYS A 384 5.52 -1.68 13.31
C LYS A 384 5.91 -2.43 14.59
N LEU A 385 6.64 -3.51 14.44
CA LEU A 385 7.25 -4.26 15.53
C LEU A 385 8.76 -4.16 15.41
N GLU A 386 9.42 -3.86 16.52
CA GLU A 386 10.87 -3.73 16.58
C GLU A 386 11.37 -4.39 17.86
N GLU A 387 12.31 -5.33 17.76
CA GLU A 387 12.88 -5.96 18.96
C GLU A 387 14.23 -5.31 19.26
N GLY A 388 14.29 -4.59 20.38
CA GLY A 388 15.52 -3.98 20.87
C GLY A 388 16.15 -4.80 21.99
N LYS A 389 17.29 -4.32 22.49
CA LYS A 389 17.97 -4.90 23.67
C LYS A 389 17.09 -4.95 24.93
N TYR A 390 16.05 -4.11 24.98
CA TYR A 390 15.12 -3.97 26.11
C TYR A 390 13.78 -4.70 25.88
N GLY A 391 13.69 -5.52 24.83
CA GLY A 391 12.49 -6.28 24.44
C GLY A 391 11.78 -5.71 23.22
N GLN A 392 10.62 -6.29 22.91
CA GLN A 392 9.78 -5.92 21.77
C GLN A 392 9.09 -4.57 22.01
N LEU A 393 9.40 -3.59 21.16
CA LEU A 393 8.66 -2.35 20.95
C LEU A 393 7.56 -2.60 19.92
N THR A 394 6.36 -2.11 20.24
CA THR A 394 5.21 -2.12 19.34
C THR A 394 4.80 -0.68 19.07
N TYR A 395 4.88 -0.25 17.82
CA TYR A 395 4.44 1.07 17.38
C TYR A 395 2.94 1.04 17.11
N ILE A 396 2.21 1.94 17.74
CA ILE A 396 0.75 2.04 17.70
C ILE A 396 0.37 3.44 17.23
N ARG A 397 -0.49 3.51 16.20
CA ARG A 397 -1.22 4.73 15.84
C ARG A 397 -2.56 4.75 16.56
N VAL A 398 -2.85 5.85 17.25
CA VAL A 398 -4.12 6.06 17.94
C VAL A 398 -5.10 6.75 17.00
N TYR A 399 -6.26 6.14 16.74
CA TYR A 399 -7.27 6.72 15.86
C TYR A 399 -8.37 7.46 16.63
N GLN A 400 -8.73 6.96 17.81
CA GLN A 400 -9.70 7.60 18.71
C GLN A 400 -9.36 7.32 20.17
N GLY A 401 -9.83 8.19 21.05
CA GLY A 401 -9.57 8.12 22.49
C GLY A 401 -8.14 8.50 22.87
N LYS A 402 -7.74 8.03 24.05
CA LYS A 402 -6.41 8.29 24.64
C LYS A 402 -5.81 7.02 25.22
N LEU A 403 -4.49 6.88 25.08
CA LEU A 403 -3.72 5.84 25.74
C LEU A 403 -2.89 6.44 26.86
N LYS A 404 -3.07 5.93 28.08
CA LYS A 404 -2.32 6.37 29.27
C LYS A 404 -1.37 5.29 29.74
N LYS A 405 -0.22 5.70 30.28
CA LYS A 405 0.70 4.80 30.98
C LYS A 405 -0.02 4.13 32.15
N GLY A 406 0.11 2.81 32.25
CA GLY A 406 -0.56 1.98 33.27
C GLY A 406 -1.97 1.52 32.90
N ALA A 407 -2.56 2.03 31.80
CA ALA A 407 -3.89 1.62 31.35
C ALA A 407 -3.91 0.18 30.84
N TYR A 408 -5.10 -0.41 30.83
CA TYR A 408 -5.37 -1.71 30.21
C TYR A 408 -6.03 -1.50 28.84
N MET A 409 -5.61 -2.31 27.88
CA MET A 409 -6.22 -2.43 26.56
C MET A 409 -6.51 -3.90 26.25
N ASN A 410 -7.47 -4.16 25.37
CA ASN A 410 -7.81 -5.51 24.92
C ASN A 410 -7.27 -5.70 23.50
N HIS A 411 -6.60 -6.82 23.26
CA HIS A 411 -6.21 -7.25 21.92
C HIS A 411 -7.43 -7.89 21.23
N VAL A 412 -7.91 -7.30 20.13
CA VAL A 412 -9.17 -7.69 19.48
C VAL A 412 -9.15 -9.14 18.99
N LYS A 413 -8.09 -9.54 18.27
CA LYS A 413 -7.99 -10.87 17.65
C LYS A 413 -7.88 -12.01 18.66
N THR A 414 -7.19 -11.79 19.78
CA THR A 414 -6.96 -12.83 20.80
C THR A 414 -7.86 -12.71 22.02
N GLY A 415 -8.57 -11.60 22.19
CA GLY A 415 -9.33 -11.25 23.39
C GLY A 415 -8.48 -11.01 24.65
N LYS A 416 -7.14 -11.05 24.55
CA LYS A 416 -6.25 -10.94 25.70
C LYS A 416 -6.21 -9.51 26.23
N LYS A 417 -6.26 -9.37 27.56
CA LYS A 417 -6.03 -8.08 28.25
C LYS A 417 -4.54 -7.82 28.34
N VAL A 418 -4.10 -6.64 27.93
CA VAL A 418 -2.70 -6.20 27.92
C VAL A 418 -2.59 -4.91 28.74
N LYS A 419 -1.57 -4.83 29.61
CA LYS A 419 -1.28 -3.64 30.39
C LYS A 419 -0.19 -2.82 29.72
N VAL A 420 -0.41 -1.53 29.58
CA VAL A 420 0.59 -0.57 29.09
C VAL A 420 1.55 -0.24 30.22
N SER A 421 2.75 -0.81 30.19
CA SER A 421 3.76 -0.56 31.23
C SER A 421 4.45 0.79 31.05
N ARG A 422 4.81 1.12 29.80
CA ARG A 422 5.59 2.30 29.43
C ARG A 422 5.17 2.75 28.04
N LEU A 423 4.93 4.05 27.89
CA LEU A 423 4.69 4.70 26.61
C LEU A 423 5.88 5.58 26.28
N VAL A 424 6.35 5.47 25.04
CA VAL A 424 7.45 6.29 24.54
C VAL A 424 7.09 6.89 23.19
N ARG A 425 7.57 8.10 22.94
CA ARG A 425 7.68 8.66 21.60
C ARG A 425 9.10 8.42 21.10
N MET A 426 9.22 8.08 19.82
CA MET A 426 10.51 7.80 19.21
C MET A 426 11.09 9.08 18.60
N HIS A 427 12.26 9.48 19.11
CA HIS A 427 13.02 10.63 18.66
C HIS A 427 14.27 10.15 17.93
N SER A 428 14.10 9.73 16.68
CA SER A 428 15.15 9.03 15.93
C SER A 428 15.61 7.78 16.72
N ASN A 429 16.80 7.78 17.32
CA ASN A 429 17.31 6.67 18.13
C ASN A 429 17.13 6.84 19.65
N GLU A 430 16.56 7.97 20.09
CA GLU A 430 16.32 8.28 21.50
C GLU A 430 14.84 8.08 21.85
N MET A 431 14.57 7.64 23.09
CA MET A 431 13.21 7.37 23.57
C MET A 431 12.79 8.45 24.57
N GLU A 432 11.71 9.16 24.27
CA GLU A 432 11.10 10.11 25.21
C GLU A 432 9.91 9.44 25.93
N ASP A 433 9.96 9.38 27.25
CA ASP A 433 8.86 8.85 28.06
C ASP A 433 7.68 9.82 28.09
N VAL A 434 6.49 9.32 27.74
CA VAL A 434 5.26 10.11 27.76
C VAL A 434 4.21 9.48 28.68
N GLU A 435 3.40 10.31 29.33
CA GLU A 435 2.35 9.85 30.25
C GLU A 435 1.06 9.47 29.52
N GLU A 436 0.69 10.24 28.49
CA GLU A 436 -0.49 10.01 27.67
C GLU A 436 -0.25 10.35 26.20
N VAL A 437 -1.00 9.68 25.31
CA VAL A 437 -0.97 9.85 23.86
C VAL A 437 -2.40 10.01 23.36
N GLY A 438 -2.64 11.01 22.51
CA GLY A 438 -3.96 11.38 21.99
C GLY A 438 -4.31 10.77 20.63
N ALA A 439 -5.56 10.98 20.21
CA ALA A 439 -6.01 10.62 18.86
C ALA A 439 -5.19 11.35 17.78
N GLY A 440 -4.85 10.63 16.72
CA GLY A 440 -3.99 11.10 15.64
C GLY A 440 -2.49 10.88 15.88
N GLU A 441 -2.05 10.63 17.10
CA GLU A 441 -0.62 10.49 17.41
C GLU A 441 -0.10 9.04 17.23
N ILE A 442 1.23 8.92 17.07
CA ILE A 442 1.96 7.66 17.03
C ILE A 442 2.79 7.51 18.31
N CYS A 443 2.77 6.33 18.90
CA CYS A 443 3.57 6.00 20.07
C CYS A 443 4.13 4.59 19.99
N ALA A 444 5.10 4.26 20.85
CA ALA A 444 5.57 2.91 21.04
C ALA A 444 5.40 2.45 22.49
N THR A 445 5.18 1.14 22.67
CA THR A 445 5.02 0.50 23.98
C THR A 445 5.80 -0.81 24.03
N PHE A 446 6.24 -1.19 25.22
CA PHE A 446 7.08 -2.36 25.45
C PHE A 446 6.26 -3.59 25.87
N GLY A 447 6.74 -4.77 25.48
CA GLY A 447 6.32 -6.04 26.06
C GLY A 447 4.92 -6.48 25.67
N ILE A 448 4.42 -6.00 24.53
CA ILE A 448 3.15 -6.43 23.96
C ILE A 448 3.42 -7.53 22.93
N ASP A 449 2.90 -8.73 23.18
CA ASP A 449 2.90 -9.82 22.20
C ASP A 449 1.75 -9.64 21.22
N CYS A 450 2.07 -9.18 20.02
CA CYS A 450 1.15 -9.01 18.89
C CYS A 450 1.88 -9.18 17.56
N ALA A 451 1.10 -9.28 16.48
CA ALA A 451 1.57 -9.20 15.11
C ALA A 451 1.34 -7.79 14.55
N SER A 452 2.10 -7.43 13.51
CA SER A 452 1.81 -6.21 12.76
C SER A 452 0.42 -6.30 12.12
N GLY A 453 -0.35 -5.22 12.20
CA GLY A 453 -1.73 -5.12 11.74
C GLY A 453 -2.78 -5.46 12.81
N ASP A 454 -2.37 -5.89 14.01
CA ASP A 454 -3.30 -6.17 15.10
C ASP A 454 -3.89 -4.88 15.69
N THR A 455 -5.18 -4.94 16.08
CA THR A 455 -5.92 -3.81 16.66
C THR A 455 -6.07 -3.97 18.18
N PHE A 456 -5.91 -2.85 18.88
CA PHE A 456 -6.13 -2.73 20.31
C PHE A 456 -7.27 -1.76 20.60
N ILE A 457 -8.13 -2.14 21.56
CA ILE A 457 -9.24 -1.30 22.02
C ILE A 457 -9.14 -1.04 23.51
N GLY A 458 -9.76 0.04 23.99
CA GLY A 458 -9.84 0.36 25.41
C GLY A 458 -10.47 -0.77 26.21
N HIS A 459 -9.98 -1.01 27.44
CA HIS A 459 -10.49 -2.11 28.27
C HIS A 459 -12.01 -2.05 28.51
N ASN A 460 -12.53 -0.83 28.66
CA ASN A 460 -13.93 -0.53 28.93
C ASN A 460 -14.73 -0.21 27.65
N ALA A 461 -14.21 -0.56 26.47
CA ALA A 461 -14.95 -0.34 25.23
C ALA A 461 -16.11 -1.34 25.13
N ASP A 462 -17.33 -0.81 25.01
CA ASP A 462 -18.54 -1.63 24.80
C ASP A 462 -18.54 -2.28 23.41
N LYS A 463 -17.88 -1.64 22.44
CA LYS A 463 -17.78 -2.06 21.04
C LYS A 463 -16.43 -2.70 20.77
N GLN A 464 -16.43 -3.90 20.18
CA GLN A 464 -15.22 -4.50 19.64
C GLN A 464 -15.00 -3.99 18.22
N ILE A 465 -13.95 -3.19 18.04
CA ILE A 465 -13.63 -2.60 16.73
C ILE A 465 -12.29 -3.17 16.27
N ALA A 466 -12.29 -3.80 15.10
CA ALA A 466 -11.09 -4.20 14.38
C ALA A 466 -10.80 -3.18 13.26
N MET A 467 -9.54 -2.82 13.05
CA MET A 467 -9.18 -2.07 11.85
C MET A 467 -9.23 -2.97 10.62
N SER A 468 -9.51 -2.39 9.45
CA SER A 468 -9.47 -3.10 8.18
C SER A 468 -8.12 -3.77 7.95
N SER A 469 -8.13 -5.02 7.49
CA SER A 469 -6.91 -5.76 7.15
C SER A 469 -6.10 -5.04 6.06
N MET A 470 -4.78 -5.08 6.18
CA MET A 470 -3.87 -4.66 5.13
C MET A 470 -3.92 -5.64 3.96
N PHE A 471 -3.69 -5.15 2.74
CA PHE A 471 -3.48 -6.02 1.60
C PHE A 471 -2.11 -6.70 1.73
N VAL A 472 -2.10 -8.02 1.90
CA VAL A 472 -0.87 -8.83 1.95
C VAL A 472 -0.74 -9.58 0.62
N PRO A 473 0.23 -9.24 -0.23
CA PRO A 473 0.48 -9.98 -1.46
C PRO A 473 0.85 -11.44 -1.19
N ASP A 474 0.59 -12.31 -2.16
CA ASP A 474 1.06 -13.70 -2.09
C ASP A 474 2.56 -13.79 -2.41
N ALA A 475 3.29 -14.55 -1.59
CA ALA A 475 4.71 -14.82 -1.81
C ALA A 475 4.95 -15.51 -3.16
N VAL A 476 5.96 -15.03 -3.90
CA VAL A 476 6.28 -15.49 -5.27
C VAL A 476 7.49 -16.42 -5.34
N ILE A 477 8.39 -16.36 -4.34
CA ILE A 477 9.58 -17.21 -4.24
C ILE A 477 9.51 -18.04 -2.96
N SER A 478 9.96 -19.29 -3.06
CA SER A 478 10.23 -20.17 -1.92
C SER A 478 11.67 -20.66 -1.92
N LEU A 479 12.26 -20.84 -0.76
CA LEU A 479 13.63 -21.30 -0.55
C LEU A 479 13.64 -22.31 0.60
N SER A 480 14.31 -23.45 0.44
CA SER A 480 14.57 -24.30 1.61
C SER A 480 15.72 -23.73 2.44
N ILE A 481 15.59 -23.80 3.75
CA ILE A 481 16.56 -23.25 4.69
C ILE A 481 16.82 -24.24 5.82
N GLU A 482 18.09 -24.46 6.12
CA GLU A 482 18.54 -25.32 7.21
C GLU A 482 19.66 -24.61 8.01
N PRO A 483 19.62 -24.61 9.35
CA PRO A 483 20.72 -24.08 10.14
C PRO A 483 21.95 -24.98 10.01
N LYS A 484 23.15 -24.41 9.81
CA LYS A 484 24.42 -25.17 9.73
C LYS A 484 24.72 -25.93 11.01
N THR A 485 24.36 -25.35 12.15
CA THR A 485 24.53 -25.92 13.49
C THR A 485 23.18 -26.38 14.01
N LYS A 486 23.18 -27.36 14.92
CA LYS A 486 21.95 -27.88 15.55
C LYS A 486 21.30 -26.93 16.56
N ASP A 487 21.53 -25.62 16.46
CA ASP A 487 20.93 -24.62 17.36
C ASP A 487 19.49 -24.30 16.93
N SER A 488 18.61 -25.28 17.09
CA SER A 488 17.21 -25.22 16.65
C SER A 488 16.35 -24.20 17.43
N GLY A 489 16.79 -23.82 18.64
CA GLY A 489 16.06 -22.92 19.52
C GLY A 489 16.05 -21.48 18.98
N ASN A 490 17.24 -20.94 18.68
CA ASN A 490 17.37 -19.58 18.13
C ASN A 490 16.80 -19.48 16.71
N PHE A 491 16.98 -20.52 15.89
CA PHE A 491 16.37 -20.61 14.56
C PHE A 491 14.84 -20.53 14.62
N SER A 492 14.20 -21.33 15.48
CA SER A 492 12.74 -21.32 15.62
C SER A 492 12.21 -19.99 16.18
N LYS A 493 12.96 -19.34 17.08
CA LYS A 493 12.61 -18.00 17.60
C LYS A 493 12.67 -16.94 16.51
N ALA A 494 13.75 -16.92 15.72
CA ALA A 494 13.93 -15.97 14.63
C ALA A 494 12.80 -16.09 13.58
N MET A 495 12.49 -17.32 13.15
CA MET A 495 11.41 -17.59 12.19
C MET A 495 10.05 -17.08 12.67
N ASN A 496 9.67 -17.43 13.91
CA ASN A 496 8.40 -16.99 14.49
C ASN A 496 8.32 -15.47 14.63
N ARG A 497 9.45 -14.81 14.96
CA ARG A 497 9.51 -13.35 15.03
C ARG A 497 9.31 -12.74 13.65
N PHE A 498 10.09 -13.16 12.65
CA PHE A 498 10.02 -12.57 11.31
C PHE A 498 8.64 -12.79 10.68
N GLN A 499 7.96 -13.89 10.98
CA GLN A 499 6.58 -14.11 10.54
C GLN A 499 5.56 -13.18 11.23
N LYS A 500 5.80 -12.77 12.49
CA LYS A 500 4.98 -11.75 13.17
C LYS A 500 5.27 -10.34 12.68
N GLU A 501 6.53 -10.09 12.33
CA GLU A 501 7.04 -8.82 11.81
C GLU A 501 6.58 -8.58 10.38
N ASP A 502 6.56 -9.60 9.52
CA ASP A 502 6.18 -9.52 8.11
C ASP A 502 5.25 -10.69 7.72
N PRO A 503 3.97 -10.42 7.38
CA PRO A 503 3.01 -11.45 6.96
C PRO A 503 3.30 -12.05 5.58
N THR A 504 4.16 -11.43 4.75
CA THR A 504 4.59 -11.99 3.46
C THR A 504 5.68 -13.06 3.64
N PHE A 505 6.46 -12.97 4.72
CA PHE A 505 7.42 -13.99 5.12
C PHE A 505 6.71 -15.21 5.72
N ARG A 506 6.52 -16.25 4.90
CA ARG A 506 5.82 -17.47 5.29
C ARG A 506 6.79 -18.61 5.52
N VAL A 507 6.71 -19.24 6.69
CA VAL A 507 7.49 -20.43 7.03
C VAL A 507 6.56 -21.64 6.98
N ARG A 508 6.97 -22.69 6.27
CA ARG A 508 6.27 -23.98 6.27
C ARG A 508 7.27 -25.11 6.39
N PHE A 509 6.90 -26.16 7.13
CA PHE A 509 7.63 -27.42 7.10
C PHE A 509 7.01 -28.31 6.03
N ASP A 510 7.82 -28.79 5.10
CA ASP A 510 7.37 -29.73 4.08
C ASP A 510 7.55 -31.18 4.61
N PRO A 511 6.46 -31.91 4.89
CA PRO A 511 6.55 -33.27 5.44
C PRO A 511 7.14 -34.29 4.47
N GLU A 512 7.14 -34.01 3.16
CA GLU A 512 7.65 -34.92 2.13
C GLU A 512 9.17 -34.84 2.02
N SER A 513 9.71 -33.63 1.87
CA SER A 513 11.17 -33.38 1.86
C SER A 513 11.79 -33.36 3.26
N LYS A 514 10.98 -33.18 4.31
CA LYS A 514 11.41 -32.90 5.69
C LYS A 514 12.27 -31.64 5.83
N GLU A 515 12.12 -30.71 4.89
CA GLU A 515 12.83 -29.43 4.88
C GLU A 515 11.94 -28.30 5.40
N THR A 516 12.56 -27.29 5.99
CA THR A 516 11.87 -26.02 6.29
C THR A 516 11.97 -25.14 5.06
N VAL A 517 10.83 -24.66 4.57
CA VAL A 517 10.74 -23.79 3.39
C VAL A 517 10.24 -22.41 3.84
N ILE A 518 11.02 -21.39 3.53
CA ILE A 518 10.64 -19.98 3.68
C ILE A 518 10.14 -19.46 2.34
N SER A 519 9.14 -18.58 2.36
CA SER A 519 8.60 -17.95 1.16
C SER A 519 8.51 -16.44 1.36
N GLY A 520 8.73 -15.68 0.30
CA GLY A 520 8.74 -14.22 0.33
C GLY A 520 8.52 -13.58 -1.04
N MET A 521 8.70 -12.26 -1.10
CA MET A 521 8.39 -11.42 -2.26
C MET A 521 9.48 -11.40 -3.33
N GLY A 522 10.73 -11.74 -2.99
CA GLY A 522 11.86 -11.65 -3.90
C GLY A 522 13.11 -12.38 -3.38
N GLU A 523 14.15 -12.45 -4.21
CA GLU A 523 15.42 -13.09 -3.85
C GLU A 523 16.15 -12.27 -2.79
N LEU A 524 16.20 -10.95 -2.98
CA LEU A 524 16.83 -10.01 -2.04
C LEU A 524 16.08 -10.00 -0.69
N HIS A 525 14.74 -10.10 -0.73
CA HIS A 525 13.91 -10.26 0.47
C HIS A 525 14.40 -11.43 1.35
N LEU A 526 14.52 -12.62 0.75
CA LEU A 526 14.92 -13.82 1.49
C LEU A 526 16.39 -13.78 1.89
N GLU A 527 17.28 -13.24 1.05
CA GLU A 527 18.71 -13.05 1.37
C GLU A 527 18.87 -12.20 2.64
N ILE A 528 18.12 -11.08 2.74
CA ILE A 528 18.16 -10.19 3.89
C ILE A 528 17.66 -10.90 5.15
N TYR A 529 16.57 -11.66 5.09
CA TYR A 529 16.10 -12.42 6.25
C TYR A 529 17.11 -13.49 6.71
N VAL A 530 17.77 -14.17 5.78
CA VAL A 530 18.84 -15.14 6.10
C VAL A 530 20.02 -14.44 6.78
N GLU A 531 20.45 -13.29 6.27
CA GLU A 531 21.54 -12.53 6.86
C GLU A 531 21.17 -11.92 8.23
N ARG A 532 19.90 -11.51 8.42
CA ARG A 532 19.37 -11.10 9.73
C ARG A 532 19.39 -12.26 10.74
N MET A 533 19.09 -13.50 10.35
CA MET A 533 19.25 -14.66 11.25
C MET A 533 20.69 -14.82 11.72
N LYS A 534 21.65 -14.62 10.81
CA LYS A 534 23.07 -14.71 11.13
C LYS A 534 23.50 -13.59 12.07
N ARG A 535 23.15 -12.33 11.78
CA ARG A 535 23.61 -11.16 12.55
C ARG A 535 22.85 -10.96 13.87
N GLU A 536 21.53 -11.10 13.87
CA GLU A 536 20.70 -10.86 15.06
C GLU A 536 20.64 -12.08 16.00
N TYR A 537 20.62 -13.29 15.46
CA TYR A 537 20.45 -14.53 16.24
C TYR A 537 21.69 -15.43 16.25
N GLY A 538 22.76 -15.08 15.53
CA GLY A 538 23.96 -15.91 15.44
C GLY A 538 23.76 -17.23 14.69
N VAL A 539 22.66 -17.38 13.94
CA VAL A 539 22.31 -18.63 13.25
C VAL A 539 22.73 -18.56 11.79
N GLU A 540 23.86 -19.19 11.45
CA GLU A 540 24.22 -19.38 10.05
C GLU A 540 23.32 -20.43 9.40
N CYS A 541 22.67 -20.05 8.31
CA CYS A 541 21.80 -20.94 7.54
C CYS A 541 22.40 -21.30 6.19
N VAL A 542 22.12 -22.50 5.70
CA VAL A 542 22.35 -22.92 4.31
C VAL A 542 21.02 -22.86 3.60
N THR A 543 21.03 -22.31 2.39
CA THR A 543 19.84 -22.16 1.56
C THR A 543 19.89 -23.11 0.36
N GLY A 544 18.78 -23.77 0.07
CA GLY A 544 18.61 -24.59 -1.13
C GLY A 544 18.44 -23.74 -2.39
N LYS A 545 18.07 -24.38 -3.51
CA LYS A 545 17.73 -23.64 -4.74
C LYS A 545 16.36 -22.97 -4.59
N PRO A 546 16.21 -21.69 -5.00
CA PRO A 546 14.91 -21.05 -5.08
C PRO A 546 13.94 -21.86 -5.94
N GLN A 547 12.70 -22.01 -5.48
CA GLN A 547 11.60 -22.64 -6.21
C GLN A 547 10.54 -21.59 -6.52
N VAL A 548 10.07 -21.60 -7.76
CA VAL A 548 9.02 -20.70 -8.25
C VAL A 548 7.66 -21.20 -7.77
N ALA A 549 6.82 -20.26 -7.31
CA ALA A 549 5.42 -20.55 -6.97
C ALA A 549 4.56 -20.71 -8.24
N TYR A 550 4.69 -21.86 -8.93
CA TYR A 550 3.82 -22.23 -10.05
C TYR A 550 2.36 -22.33 -9.61
N ARG A 551 1.44 -22.19 -10.57
CA ARG A 551 0.00 -22.36 -10.40
C ARG A 551 -0.52 -23.31 -11.47
N GLU A 552 -1.72 -23.85 -11.27
CA GLU A 552 -2.38 -24.68 -12.27
C GLU A 552 -3.70 -24.02 -12.70
N THR A 553 -4.11 -24.21 -13.95
CA THR A 553 -5.43 -23.79 -14.43
C THR A 553 -5.92 -24.73 -15.52
N ILE A 554 -7.12 -24.49 -16.03
CA ILE A 554 -7.72 -25.23 -17.14
C ILE A 554 -7.91 -24.32 -18.35
N THR A 555 -8.03 -24.89 -19.54
CA THR A 555 -8.15 -24.11 -20.78
C THR A 555 -9.49 -24.31 -21.49
N VAL A 556 -10.16 -25.43 -21.27
CA VAL A 556 -11.45 -25.73 -21.91
C VAL A 556 -12.49 -26.12 -20.85
N PRO A 557 -13.79 -25.80 -21.07
CA PRO A 557 -14.86 -26.30 -20.22
C PRO A 557 -14.95 -27.83 -20.26
N ALA A 558 -15.29 -28.43 -19.12
CA ALA A 558 -15.51 -29.85 -18.98
C ALA A 558 -16.71 -30.15 -18.08
N GLU A 559 -17.59 -31.03 -18.53
CA GLU A 559 -18.68 -31.56 -17.71
C GLU A 559 -18.18 -32.69 -16.80
N PHE A 560 -18.77 -32.76 -15.61
CA PHE A 560 -18.52 -33.84 -14.66
C PHE A 560 -19.81 -34.44 -14.14
N ASP A 561 -19.76 -35.76 -13.93
CA ASP A 561 -20.76 -36.55 -13.23
C ASP A 561 -19.98 -37.55 -12.38
N TYR A 562 -19.87 -37.25 -11.09
CA TYR A 562 -19.07 -38.05 -10.17
C TYR A 562 -19.94 -38.55 -9.02
N THR A 563 -19.86 -39.85 -8.77
CA THR A 563 -20.53 -40.51 -7.66
C THR A 563 -19.48 -41.05 -6.69
N HIS A 564 -19.43 -40.50 -5.49
CA HIS A 564 -18.69 -41.07 -4.37
C HIS A 564 -19.57 -42.09 -3.66
N LYS A 565 -19.20 -43.37 -3.73
CA LYS A 565 -19.87 -44.46 -3.01
C LYS A 565 -18.85 -45.33 -2.31
N LYS A 566 -18.91 -45.41 -0.97
CA LYS A 566 -18.15 -46.38 -0.16
C LYS A 566 -19.09 -47.11 0.79
N GLN A 567 -19.11 -48.44 0.67
CA GLN A 567 -19.67 -49.34 1.68
C GLN A 567 -18.51 -50.01 2.43
N SER A 568 -18.02 -49.34 3.47
CA SER A 568 -17.33 -50.03 4.57
C SER A 568 -18.37 -50.47 5.60
N GLY A 569 -18.13 -51.51 6.40
CA GLY A 569 -19.11 -52.09 7.35
C GLY A 569 -19.66 -51.19 8.47
N GLY A 570 -19.52 -49.86 8.38
CA GLY A 570 -20.13 -48.84 9.24
C GLY A 570 -21.10 -47.94 8.47
N ALA A 571 -21.28 -46.68 8.90
CA ALA A 571 -22.11 -45.70 8.19
C ALA A 571 -21.64 -45.54 6.73
N GLY A 572 -22.53 -45.77 5.77
CA GLY A 572 -22.22 -45.66 4.34
C GLY A 572 -21.85 -44.24 3.95
N GLN A 573 -21.14 -44.10 2.83
CA GLN A 573 -20.87 -42.80 2.21
C GLN A 573 -21.45 -42.78 0.81
N PHE A 574 -22.34 -41.83 0.55
CA PHE A 574 -22.93 -41.58 -0.76
C PHE A 574 -23.06 -40.08 -1.05
N GLY A 575 -22.51 -39.64 -2.17
CA GLY A 575 -22.76 -38.31 -2.72
C GLY A 575 -22.50 -38.29 -4.22
N ARG A 576 -23.45 -37.81 -5.01
CA ARG A 576 -23.29 -37.61 -6.45
C ARG A 576 -23.43 -36.13 -6.78
N VAL A 577 -22.46 -35.60 -7.52
CA VAL A 577 -22.44 -34.20 -7.98
C VAL A 577 -22.28 -34.16 -9.49
N ILE A 578 -23.09 -33.33 -10.14
CA ILE A 578 -23.12 -33.16 -11.59
C ILE A 578 -23.03 -31.66 -11.88
N GLY A 579 -22.28 -31.31 -12.92
CA GLY A 579 -22.06 -29.92 -13.24
C GLY A 579 -21.08 -29.66 -14.36
N GLU A 580 -20.74 -28.39 -14.50
CA GLU A 580 -19.79 -27.86 -15.47
C GLU A 580 -18.61 -27.23 -14.74
N PHE A 581 -17.41 -27.44 -15.29
CA PHE A 581 -16.17 -26.85 -14.81
C PHE A 581 -15.52 -26.08 -15.95
N LYS A 582 -15.32 -24.77 -15.79
CA LYS A 582 -14.85 -23.90 -16.88
C LYS A 582 -13.80 -22.88 -16.44
N PRO A 583 -12.91 -22.44 -17.35
CA PRO A 583 -11.98 -21.37 -17.05
C PRO A 583 -12.69 -20.04 -16.90
N ILE A 584 -12.17 -19.17 -16.05
CA ILE A 584 -12.61 -17.79 -15.87
C ILE A 584 -11.41 -16.86 -15.70
N GLU A 585 -11.57 -15.61 -16.12
CA GLU A 585 -10.64 -14.55 -15.79
C GLU A 585 -10.91 -14.03 -14.37
N GLY A 586 -9.88 -14.04 -13.52
CA GLY A 586 -9.97 -13.55 -12.15
C GLY A 586 -10.01 -14.67 -11.09
N GLU A 587 -10.70 -14.39 -9.99
CA GLU A 587 -10.73 -15.27 -8.83
C GLU A 587 -11.59 -16.52 -9.05
N ASN A 588 -11.20 -17.62 -8.41
CA ASN A 588 -11.94 -18.88 -8.47
C ASN A 588 -13.38 -18.71 -7.99
N LYS A 589 -14.33 -19.29 -8.72
CA LYS A 589 -15.75 -19.11 -8.44
C LYS A 589 -16.44 -20.45 -8.23
N PHE A 590 -17.30 -20.53 -7.22
CA PHE A 590 -18.22 -21.63 -7.03
C PHE A 590 -19.65 -21.10 -7.17
N THR A 591 -20.48 -21.80 -7.94
CA THR A 591 -21.91 -21.49 -8.06
C THR A 591 -22.72 -22.77 -8.03
N GLN A 592 -23.95 -22.67 -7.53
CA GLN A 592 -24.86 -23.79 -7.46
C GLN A 592 -26.24 -23.38 -7.96
N HIS A 593 -26.88 -24.28 -8.70
CA HIS A 593 -28.28 -24.15 -9.12
C HIS A 593 -28.91 -25.53 -9.20
N VAL A 594 -29.27 -26.09 -8.04
CA VAL A 594 -29.91 -27.42 -7.95
C VAL A 594 -31.42 -27.28 -7.83
N VAL A 595 -32.16 -27.83 -8.79
CA VAL A 595 -33.63 -27.80 -8.81
C VAL A 595 -34.22 -29.03 -8.11
N GLY A 596 -35.27 -28.83 -7.30
CA GLY A 596 -36.05 -29.93 -6.71
C GLY A 596 -35.43 -30.58 -5.46
N GLY A 597 -34.49 -29.92 -4.79
CA GLY A 597 -34.01 -30.33 -3.46
C GLY A 597 -33.24 -31.67 -3.41
N LYS A 598 -32.75 -32.17 -4.56
CA LYS A 598 -31.98 -33.43 -4.64
C LYS A 598 -30.69 -33.42 -3.81
N ILE A 599 -30.12 -32.23 -3.61
CA ILE A 599 -29.04 -31.95 -2.67
C ILE A 599 -29.54 -30.87 -1.72
N SER A 600 -29.40 -31.08 -0.41
CA SER A 600 -29.75 -30.08 0.60
C SER A 600 -28.73 -28.92 0.62
N GLU A 601 -29.14 -27.74 1.07
CA GLU A 601 -28.24 -26.58 1.21
C GLU A 601 -27.02 -26.89 2.08
N LYS A 602 -27.21 -27.68 3.14
CA LYS A 602 -26.13 -28.16 4.01
C LYS A 602 -25.05 -28.91 3.25
N TYR A 603 -25.44 -29.76 2.29
CA TYR A 603 -24.49 -30.51 1.47
C TYR A 603 -23.88 -29.66 0.35
N LEU A 604 -24.59 -28.64 -0.16
CA LEU A 604 -24.03 -27.67 -1.11
C LEU A 604 -22.92 -26.83 -0.47
N PHE A 605 -23.08 -26.42 0.80
CA PHE A 605 -22.01 -25.77 1.54
C PHE A 605 -20.79 -26.70 1.74
N ALA A 606 -21.02 -28.00 1.95
CA ALA A 606 -19.94 -28.99 2.00
C ALA A 606 -19.25 -29.19 0.64
N CYS A 607 -19.99 -29.09 -0.47
CA CYS A 607 -19.42 -29.07 -1.81
C CYS A 607 -18.55 -27.83 -2.02
N GLN A 608 -19.01 -26.65 -1.63
CA GLN A 608 -18.22 -25.42 -1.71
C GLN A 608 -16.88 -25.58 -0.96
N LYS A 609 -16.91 -26.08 0.27
CA LYS A 609 -15.68 -26.38 1.02
C LYS A 609 -14.78 -27.40 0.32
N GLY A 610 -15.35 -28.44 -0.28
CA GLY A 610 -14.58 -29.44 -1.05
C GLY A 610 -13.96 -28.87 -2.33
N PHE A 611 -14.60 -27.89 -2.95
CA PHE A 611 -14.02 -27.11 -4.04
C PHE A 611 -12.86 -26.25 -3.53
N GLU A 612 -13.05 -25.49 -2.46
CA GLU A 612 -12.01 -24.65 -1.83
C GLU A 612 -10.76 -25.45 -1.46
N ASP A 613 -10.92 -26.63 -0.85
CA ASP A 613 -9.79 -27.52 -0.54
C ASP A 613 -9.07 -28.02 -1.79
N SER A 614 -9.82 -28.27 -2.88
CA SER A 614 -9.27 -28.75 -4.15
C SER A 614 -8.43 -27.67 -4.84
N LEU A 615 -8.64 -26.39 -4.52
CA LEU A 615 -7.85 -25.28 -5.06
C LEU A 615 -6.45 -25.19 -4.43
N GLU A 616 -6.24 -25.74 -3.22
CA GLU A 616 -4.93 -25.65 -2.57
C GLU A 616 -3.88 -26.55 -3.21
N LYS A 617 -4.28 -27.74 -3.68
CA LYS A 617 -3.40 -28.74 -4.30
C LYS A 617 -3.98 -29.25 -5.61
N GLY A 618 -3.46 -28.72 -6.71
CA GLY A 618 -3.83 -29.09 -8.07
C GLY A 618 -3.47 -30.54 -8.43
N PRO A 619 -4.26 -31.20 -9.30
CA PRO A 619 -4.02 -32.58 -9.69
C PRO A 619 -2.71 -32.84 -10.47
N MET A 620 -2.16 -31.84 -11.17
CA MET A 620 -0.98 -32.04 -12.01
C MET A 620 0.30 -32.13 -11.18
N ILE A 621 0.72 -31.00 -10.61
CA ILE A 621 1.99 -30.84 -9.89
C ILE A 621 1.80 -30.57 -8.39
N GLY A 622 0.55 -30.46 -7.91
CA GLY A 622 0.25 -30.21 -6.50
C GLY A 622 0.31 -28.74 -6.11
N HIS A 623 0.22 -27.83 -7.08
CA HIS A 623 0.25 -26.38 -6.86
C HIS A 623 -1.16 -25.78 -6.84
N LYS A 624 -1.31 -24.58 -6.28
CA LYS A 624 -2.62 -23.93 -6.19
C LYS A 624 -3.25 -23.72 -7.57
N VAL A 625 -4.56 -23.94 -7.65
CA VAL A 625 -5.35 -23.78 -8.86
C VAL A 625 -5.94 -22.36 -8.92
N LEU A 626 -5.85 -21.70 -10.07
CA LEU A 626 -6.37 -20.35 -10.31
C LEU A 626 -7.28 -20.28 -11.54
N GLY A 627 -8.17 -19.29 -11.59
CA GLY A 627 -9.01 -18.98 -12.75
C GLY A 627 -10.02 -20.08 -13.10
N VAL A 628 -10.60 -20.77 -12.10
CA VAL A 628 -11.56 -21.85 -12.36
C VAL A 628 -12.94 -21.57 -11.77
N HIS A 629 -13.97 -21.96 -12.51
CA HIS A 629 -15.37 -21.87 -12.10
C HIS A 629 -16.02 -23.24 -12.09
N MET A 630 -16.44 -23.68 -10.91
CA MET A 630 -17.25 -24.91 -10.76
C MET A 630 -18.72 -24.54 -10.56
N HIS A 631 -19.57 -25.05 -11.45
CA HIS A 631 -21.02 -24.90 -11.39
C HIS A 631 -21.69 -26.25 -11.16
N ILE A 632 -22.34 -26.43 -10.01
CA ILE A 632 -23.14 -27.63 -9.71
C ILE A 632 -24.60 -27.36 -10.08
N ASN A 633 -25.14 -28.14 -11.02
CA ASN A 633 -26.51 -28.00 -11.51
C ASN A 633 -27.43 -29.16 -11.11
N ASP A 634 -26.87 -30.34 -10.83
CA ASP A 634 -27.64 -31.51 -10.43
C ASP A 634 -26.81 -32.46 -9.54
N GLY A 635 -27.46 -33.48 -8.99
CA GLY A 635 -26.80 -34.56 -8.26
C GLY A 635 -27.79 -35.41 -7.47
N GLN A 636 -27.28 -36.27 -6.61
CA GLN A 636 -28.11 -37.20 -5.84
C GLN A 636 -27.57 -37.35 -4.42
N SER A 637 -28.49 -37.39 -3.46
CA SER A 637 -28.25 -37.76 -2.07
C SER A 637 -28.98 -39.06 -1.72
N HIS A 638 -28.51 -39.73 -0.67
CA HIS A 638 -29.14 -40.91 -0.10
C HIS A 638 -29.51 -40.61 1.36
N MET A 639 -30.70 -41.01 1.78
CA MET A 639 -31.25 -40.61 3.08
C MET A 639 -30.40 -41.03 4.28
N VAL A 640 -29.69 -42.16 4.18
CA VAL A 640 -28.93 -42.74 5.31
C VAL A 640 -27.43 -42.60 5.12
N ASP A 641 -26.95 -42.63 3.86
CA ASP A 641 -25.52 -42.72 3.56
C ASP A 641 -24.92 -41.35 3.15
N SER A 642 -25.73 -40.30 3.00
CA SER A 642 -25.22 -38.97 2.69
C SER A 642 -24.84 -38.19 3.94
N SER A 643 -23.62 -37.69 3.94
CA SER A 643 -23.02 -36.81 4.95
C SER A 643 -22.30 -35.64 4.31
N GLU A 644 -21.99 -34.60 5.09
CA GLU A 644 -21.16 -33.49 4.61
C GLU A 644 -19.81 -33.99 4.06
N LEU A 645 -19.18 -34.95 4.75
CA LEU A 645 -17.93 -35.56 4.30
C LEU A 645 -18.09 -36.24 2.93
N SER A 646 -19.19 -36.96 2.71
CA SER A 646 -19.41 -37.64 1.43
C SER A 646 -19.55 -36.67 0.25
N PHE A 647 -20.19 -35.52 0.43
CA PHE A 647 -20.32 -34.48 -0.60
C PHE A 647 -19.03 -33.68 -0.80
N ARG A 648 -18.27 -33.44 0.28
CA ARG A 648 -16.91 -32.86 0.20
C ARG A 648 -15.99 -33.76 -0.63
N LEU A 649 -15.98 -35.07 -0.36
CA LEU A 649 -15.21 -36.07 -1.11
C LEU A 649 -15.73 -36.27 -2.54
N ALA A 650 -17.06 -36.24 -2.75
CA ALA A 650 -17.64 -36.28 -4.09
C ALA A 650 -17.17 -35.09 -4.93
N THR A 651 -17.11 -33.90 -4.33
CA THR A 651 -16.62 -32.69 -5.00
C THR A 651 -15.14 -32.79 -5.34
N HIS A 652 -14.29 -33.32 -4.45
CA HIS A 652 -12.89 -33.60 -4.76
C HIS A 652 -12.73 -34.55 -5.96
N GLY A 653 -13.52 -35.62 -6.01
CA GLY A 653 -13.49 -36.58 -7.12
C GLY A 653 -13.97 -35.96 -8.43
N ALA A 654 -15.05 -35.20 -8.39
CA ALA A 654 -15.58 -34.43 -9.51
C ALA A 654 -14.56 -33.43 -10.05
N PHE A 655 -13.94 -32.66 -9.14
CA PHE A 655 -12.89 -31.70 -9.48
C PHE A 655 -11.74 -32.38 -10.20
N LYS A 656 -11.20 -33.48 -9.65
CA LYS A 656 -10.08 -34.20 -10.28
C LYS A 656 -10.45 -34.76 -11.66
N GLN A 657 -11.67 -35.29 -11.82
CA GLN A 657 -12.14 -35.80 -13.10
C GLN A 657 -12.33 -34.69 -14.13
N ALA A 658 -12.96 -33.59 -13.74
CA ALA A 658 -13.21 -32.44 -14.61
C ALA A 658 -11.89 -31.76 -15.01
N PHE A 659 -11.01 -31.53 -14.03
CA PHE A 659 -9.72 -30.87 -14.22
C PHE A 659 -8.83 -31.58 -15.24
N MET A 660 -8.78 -32.92 -15.20
CA MET A 660 -8.00 -33.70 -16.18
C MET A 660 -8.63 -33.72 -17.58
N LYS A 661 -9.96 -33.59 -17.68
CA LYS A 661 -10.66 -33.46 -18.98
C LYS A 661 -10.56 -32.06 -19.57
N ALA A 662 -10.38 -31.05 -18.73
CA ALA A 662 -10.39 -29.63 -19.07
C ALA A 662 -9.06 -29.09 -19.65
N ASN A 663 -8.20 -29.99 -20.15
CA ASN A 663 -6.87 -29.71 -20.68
C ASN A 663 -6.05 -28.77 -19.77
N PRO A 664 -5.57 -29.29 -18.63
CA PRO A 664 -4.93 -28.48 -17.61
C PRO A 664 -3.54 -27.98 -18.04
N VAL A 665 -3.22 -26.76 -17.66
CA VAL A 665 -1.94 -26.11 -17.96
C VAL A 665 -1.30 -25.57 -16.70
N ILE A 666 0.03 -25.48 -16.71
CA ILE A 666 0.82 -24.93 -15.61
C ILE A 666 1.09 -23.46 -15.94
N LEU A 667 0.85 -22.59 -14.97
CA LEU A 667 1.15 -21.17 -15.04
C LEU A 667 2.43 -20.85 -14.26
N GLU A 668 3.24 -19.97 -14.82
CA GLU A 668 4.40 -19.37 -14.17
C GLU A 668 4.18 -17.86 -13.95
N PRO A 669 4.75 -17.29 -12.87
CA PRO A 669 4.70 -15.86 -12.64
C PRO A 669 5.59 -15.13 -13.64
N VAL A 670 5.02 -14.14 -14.32
CA VAL A 670 5.70 -13.20 -15.20
C VAL A 670 5.92 -11.90 -14.45
N MET A 671 7.14 -11.40 -14.54
CA MET A 671 7.61 -10.16 -13.94
C MET A 671 7.69 -9.08 -15.01
N SER A 672 7.20 -7.88 -14.69
CA SER A 672 7.58 -6.65 -15.37
C SER A 672 8.98 -6.28 -14.90
N VAL A 673 9.92 -6.20 -15.83
CA VAL A 673 11.33 -5.92 -15.59
C VAL A 673 11.65 -4.57 -16.21
N GLU A 674 12.06 -3.63 -15.37
CA GLU A 674 12.59 -2.34 -15.82
C GLU A 674 14.09 -2.33 -15.50
N VAL A 675 14.92 -2.17 -16.53
CA VAL A 675 16.38 -2.11 -16.40
C VAL A 675 16.84 -0.71 -16.80
N SER A 676 17.61 -0.04 -15.93
CA SER A 676 18.28 1.22 -16.23
C SER A 676 19.79 1.01 -16.26
N ALA A 677 20.46 1.52 -17.30
CA ALA A 677 21.91 1.50 -17.38
C ALA A 677 22.43 2.59 -18.32
N PRO A 678 23.74 2.93 -18.29
CA PRO A 678 24.35 3.83 -19.24
C PRO A 678 24.23 3.36 -20.69
N ASN A 679 24.04 4.30 -21.63
CA ASN A 679 23.82 4.03 -23.06
C ASN A 679 24.87 3.10 -23.71
N GLU A 680 26.12 3.13 -23.22
CA GLU A 680 27.21 2.24 -23.65
C GLU A 680 26.90 0.73 -23.47
N PHE A 681 26.00 0.37 -22.55
CA PHE A 681 25.64 -1.02 -22.25
C PHE A 681 24.28 -1.45 -22.82
N GLN A 682 23.65 -0.64 -23.67
CA GLN A 682 22.34 -0.96 -24.25
C GLN A 682 22.31 -2.30 -24.99
N GLY A 683 23.26 -2.53 -25.88
CA GLY A 683 23.38 -3.79 -26.62
C GLY A 683 23.51 -5.02 -25.71
N PRO A 684 24.48 -5.05 -24.78
CA PRO A 684 24.64 -6.13 -23.80
C PRO A 684 23.39 -6.41 -22.97
N VAL A 685 22.69 -5.37 -22.47
CA VAL A 685 21.48 -5.52 -21.65
C VAL A 685 20.32 -6.10 -22.45
N VAL A 686 20.05 -5.57 -23.64
CA VAL A 686 19.02 -6.10 -24.56
C VAL A 686 19.34 -7.54 -24.95
N GLY A 687 20.61 -7.85 -25.20
CA GLY A 687 21.06 -9.22 -25.46
C GLY A 687 20.83 -10.16 -24.28
N LEU A 688 21.07 -9.70 -23.05
CA LEU A 688 20.83 -10.46 -21.83
C LEU A 688 19.34 -10.79 -21.64
N ILE A 689 18.45 -9.80 -21.80
CA ILE A 689 17.00 -9.99 -21.67
C ILE A 689 16.50 -11.01 -22.71
N ASN A 690 16.93 -10.88 -23.97
CA ASN A 690 16.57 -11.82 -25.03
C ASN A 690 17.10 -13.24 -24.76
N LYS A 691 18.32 -13.36 -24.22
CA LYS A 691 18.90 -14.66 -23.82
C LYS A 691 18.07 -15.36 -22.74
N LEU A 692 17.42 -14.58 -21.88
CA LEU A 692 16.53 -15.07 -20.84
C LEU A 692 15.09 -15.32 -21.32
N GLY A 693 14.81 -15.09 -22.61
CA GLY A 693 13.48 -15.25 -23.18
C GLY A 693 12.51 -14.14 -22.77
N GLY A 694 13.02 -13.01 -22.30
CA GLY A 694 12.22 -11.83 -21.98
C GLY A 694 11.69 -11.13 -23.23
N MET A 695 10.46 -10.64 -23.17
CA MET A 695 9.82 -9.87 -24.23
C MET A 695 9.98 -8.37 -23.95
N ILE A 696 10.77 -7.68 -24.77
CA ILE A 696 10.97 -6.23 -24.62
C ILE A 696 9.73 -5.50 -25.13
N MET A 697 9.14 -4.69 -24.25
CA MET A 697 7.95 -3.89 -24.54
C MET A 697 8.35 -2.50 -25.04
N GLU A 698 9.30 -1.88 -24.37
CA GLU A 698 9.74 -0.52 -24.67
C GLU A 698 11.22 -0.34 -24.34
N THR A 699 11.88 0.55 -25.07
CA THR A 699 13.22 1.02 -24.74
C THR A 699 13.25 2.54 -24.89
N VAL A 700 13.50 3.22 -23.78
CA VAL A 700 13.56 4.68 -23.69
C VAL A 700 15.02 5.08 -23.59
N ASN A 701 15.54 5.79 -24.58
CA ASN A 701 16.91 6.31 -24.56
C ASN A 701 16.91 7.73 -24.01
N GLY A 702 17.58 7.95 -22.88
CA GLY A 702 17.97 9.27 -22.39
C GLY A 702 19.32 9.71 -22.98
N GLN A 703 19.81 10.87 -22.56
CA GLN A 703 21.10 11.41 -23.05
C GLN A 703 22.29 10.54 -22.60
N ASP A 704 22.35 10.11 -21.34
CA ASP A 704 23.45 9.31 -20.79
C ASP A 704 23.05 7.88 -20.37
N GLU A 705 21.77 7.67 -20.05
CA GLU A 705 21.21 6.39 -19.61
C GLU A 705 20.02 5.99 -20.48
N PHE A 706 19.78 4.69 -20.61
CA PHE A 706 18.58 4.14 -21.22
C PHE A 706 17.83 3.27 -20.21
N THR A 707 16.53 3.17 -20.42
CA THR A 707 15.64 2.31 -19.64
C THR A 707 14.96 1.31 -20.57
N VAL A 708 15.02 0.02 -20.25
CA VAL A 708 14.33 -1.06 -20.98
C VAL A 708 13.23 -1.63 -20.11
N ASN A 709 12.01 -1.62 -20.62
CA ASN A 709 10.85 -2.30 -20.04
C ASN A 709 10.62 -3.62 -20.77
N ALA A 710 10.60 -4.74 -20.04
CA ALA A 710 10.42 -6.08 -20.57
C ALA A 710 9.52 -6.94 -19.68
N GLU A 711 8.83 -7.92 -20.26
CA GLU A 711 8.16 -8.99 -19.52
C GLU A 711 9.06 -10.24 -19.50
N CYS A 712 9.46 -10.72 -18.32
CA CYS A 712 10.31 -11.90 -18.16
C CYS A 712 9.68 -12.90 -17.20
N THR A 713 9.91 -14.20 -17.37
CA THR A 713 9.42 -15.19 -16.39
C THR A 713 10.29 -15.16 -15.14
N LEU A 714 9.70 -15.33 -13.95
CA LEU A 714 10.49 -15.30 -12.71
C LEU A 714 11.58 -16.37 -12.69
N ASN A 715 11.33 -17.53 -13.30
CA ASN A 715 12.29 -18.62 -13.40
C ASN A 715 13.55 -18.22 -14.17
N SER A 716 13.43 -17.39 -15.22
CA SER A 716 14.59 -16.91 -15.98
C SER A 716 15.34 -15.79 -15.26
N MET A 717 14.75 -15.18 -14.23
CA MET A 717 15.34 -14.03 -13.52
C MET A 717 16.28 -14.42 -12.37
N PHE A 718 16.38 -15.71 -12.01
CA PHE A 718 17.33 -16.14 -10.99
C PHE A 718 18.78 -15.85 -11.40
N GLY A 719 19.53 -15.14 -10.55
CA GLY A 719 20.88 -14.71 -10.87
C GLY A 719 20.97 -13.60 -11.93
N PHE A 720 19.84 -12.98 -12.29
CA PHE A 720 19.82 -11.85 -13.22
C PHE A 720 20.66 -10.68 -12.71
N SER A 721 20.58 -10.35 -11.42
CA SER A 721 21.36 -9.27 -10.79
C SER A 721 22.86 -9.39 -11.06
N THR A 722 23.42 -10.59 -10.84
CA THR A 722 24.84 -10.87 -11.07
C THR A 722 25.20 -10.73 -12.54
N SER A 723 24.34 -11.25 -13.43
CA SER A 723 24.56 -11.19 -14.88
C SER A 723 24.47 -9.77 -15.43
N LEU A 724 23.50 -8.98 -14.94
CA LEU A 724 23.33 -7.59 -15.28
C LEU A 724 24.54 -6.79 -14.85
N ARG A 725 24.94 -6.88 -13.58
CA ARG A 725 26.13 -6.19 -13.07
C ARG A 725 27.39 -6.56 -13.85
N ALA A 726 27.56 -7.82 -14.24
CA ALA A 726 28.70 -8.23 -15.05
C ALA A 726 28.70 -7.56 -16.44
N CYS A 727 27.54 -7.46 -17.10
CA CYS A 727 27.45 -6.87 -18.44
C CYS A 727 27.44 -5.33 -18.45
N THR A 728 27.08 -4.69 -17.34
CA THR A 728 27.04 -3.22 -17.19
C THR A 728 28.19 -2.66 -16.34
N GLN A 729 29.22 -3.46 -16.05
CA GLN A 729 30.32 -3.10 -15.14
C GLN A 729 29.84 -2.57 -13.77
N GLY A 730 28.74 -3.12 -13.26
CA GLY A 730 28.13 -2.76 -11.99
C GLY A 730 27.26 -1.50 -12.02
N LYS A 731 27.15 -0.79 -13.16
CA LYS A 731 26.38 0.45 -13.29
C LYS A 731 24.89 0.26 -13.62
N GLY A 732 24.46 -0.98 -13.84
CA GLY A 732 23.09 -1.31 -14.25
C GLY A 732 22.24 -1.64 -13.05
N GLU A 733 21.04 -1.08 -13.02
CA GLU A 733 20.03 -1.30 -12.00
C GLU A 733 18.80 -1.92 -12.64
N PHE A 734 18.05 -2.71 -11.88
CA PHE A 734 16.80 -3.28 -12.36
C PHE A 734 15.77 -3.34 -11.25
N SER A 735 14.51 -3.36 -11.65
CA SER A 735 13.38 -3.64 -10.79
C SER A 735 12.54 -4.77 -11.38
N LEU A 736 11.95 -5.58 -10.50
CA LEU A 736 11.05 -6.69 -10.86
C LEU A 736 9.72 -6.50 -10.16
N GLU A 737 8.64 -6.38 -10.92
CA GLU A 737 7.28 -6.34 -10.38
C GLU A 737 6.49 -7.55 -10.85
N PHE A 738 5.76 -8.22 -9.94
CA PHE A 738 4.84 -9.27 -10.37
C PHE A 738 3.75 -8.65 -11.25
N LEU A 739 3.68 -9.09 -12.51
CA LEU A 739 2.72 -8.58 -13.47
C LEU A 739 1.46 -9.47 -13.51
N LYS A 740 1.67 -10.75 -13.83
CA LYS A 740 0.59 -11.71 -14.06
C LYS A 740 1.12 -13.14 -14.01
N TYR A 741 0.23 -14.11 -13.89
CA TYR A 741 0.55 -15.50 -14.21
C TYR A 741 0.31 -15.73 -15.71
N ALA A 742 1.25 -16.38 -16.39
CA ALA A 742 1.13 -16.76 -17.79
C ALA A 742 1.40 -18.26 -17.98
N GLN A 743 0.93 -18.81 -19.10
CA GLN A 743 1.12 -20.22 -19.40
C GLN A 743 2.61 -20.55 -19.61
N THR A 744 3.07 -21.62 -18.97
CA THR A 744 4.45 -22.11 -19.13
C THR A 744 4.69 -22.65 -20.53
N SER A 745 5.96 -22.62 -20.95
CA SER A 745 6.35 -23.29 -22.21
C SER A 745 6.04 -24.80 -22.15
N PRO A 746 5.63 -25.44 -23.27
CA PRO A 746 5.32 -26.88 -23.28
C PRO A 746 6.48 -27.79 -22.84
N GLN A 747 7.72 -27.33 -23.03
CA GLN A 747 8.91 -28.06 -22.60
C GLN A 747 9.07 -28.01 -21.08
N LEU A 748 8.96 -26.82 -20.49
CA LEU A 748 9.03 -26.64 -19.03
C LEU A 748 7.86 -27.35 -18.35
N GLN A 749 6.65 -27.26 -18.91
CA GLN A 749 5.48 -27.96 -18.40
C GLN A 749 5.71 -29.47 -18.27
N LYS A 750 6.29 -30.12 -19.30
CA LYS A 750 6.63 -31.54 -19.25
C LYS A 750 7.66 -31.86 -18.18
N GLN A 751 8.71 -31.05 -18.07
CA GLN A 751 9.75 -31.22 -17.04
C GLN A 751 9.16 -31.14 -15.63
N LEU A 752 8.32 -30.14 -15.35
CA LEU A 752 7.66 -29.99 -14.05
C LEU A 752 6.74 -31.17 -13.70
N ILE A 753 6.03 -31.72 -14.70
CA ILE A 753 5.19 -32.92 -14.51
C ILE A 753 6.06 -34.14 -14.19
N GLU A 754 7.17 -34.33 -14.90
CA GLU A 754 8.11 -35.44 -14.64
C GLU A 754 8.75 -35.32 -13.25
N GLU A 755 9.14 -34.13 -12.82
CA GLU A 755 9.67 -33.88 -11.47
C GLU A 755 8.63 -34.18 -10.39
N ALA A 756 7.38 -33.74 -10.58
CA ALA A 756 6.29 -34.02 -9.65
C ALA A 756 5.98 -35.53 -9.58
N GLN A 757 6.07 -36.25 -10.71
CA GLN A 757 5.91 -37.70 -10.73
C GLN A 757 7.06 -38.44 -10.04
N LYS A 758 8.30 -37.93 -10.14
CA LYS A 758 9.45 -38.48 -9.44
C LYS A 758 9.35 -38.27 -7.93
N LYS A 759 8.87 -37.11 -7.46
CA LYS A 759 8.67 -36.86 -6.02
C LYS A 759 7.59 -37.77 -5.42
N LYS A 760 6.52 -38.05 -6.17
CA LYS A 760 5.43 -38.95 -5.74
C LYS A 760 5.80 -40.44 -5.69
N LYS A 761 6.94 -40.85 -6.27
CA LYS A 761 7.43 -42.23 -6.28
C LYS A 761 8.49 -42.41 -5.20
#